data_AF-A0AAW1TEY7-F1
#
_entry.id   AF-A0AAW1TEY7-F1
#
_cell.length_a   1.000
_cell.length_b   1.000
_cell.length_c   1.000
_cell.angle_alpha   90.00
_cell.angle_beta   90.00
_cell.angle_gamma   90.00
#
_symmetry.space_group_name_H-M   'P 1'
#
loop_
_entity.id
_entity.type
_entity.pdbx_description
1 polymer ?
#
loop_
_entity_poly.entity_id
_entity_poly.type
_entity_poly.pdbx_seq_one_letter_code
_entity_poly.pdbx_strand_id
1 'polypeptide(L)'
;MDRHEHLEPEEEELPCSVESLLKCSWQHGSLLTVTAAPVTCGEPAMDFKMHLGLLAAGRRALVHNSLPIFKELQKTPAAERTLQDILMYSDAMKMVLSVEEPRIKEGATPSLSQSQVLDILRERALWSLTEILFLQPGCSVGSITEALVRWLQRNDAVLAFTGRSLSTCMARMSGQYGLGRMPEASAEYWRMLHRLVALGRLDEAVQLLGFHSAWHMSLEEDNQHIVTQTKCLTAAGLDLLQNMPRLLADIPAGCAGDSLDSEPEFIMRRQQWLTACNLALEDQSFWKSLTEASASTARGLRGMLEVLVGSHEALQGATEGWLELLVAELLHSYPTLHPASHLVPLMQRCQSETEGAGLGHGGGDPSALLPLIDGLIQAGVAGDVQDALVVFNQCGSPWLMAHIPPLLQTNSRKATALLAEVPEQGVTQLEAWILDYATSLMATKSTWTAAADMLACCPRQGKAALEALLHHLPVEEEGDEVLARAALHLCRQHRLHASATDICRRIAMHRWRQGQTAAALTWAGRAGDSERAEAFAAPLIQAIEHELCSTSLSSHHPQPGSLTEELEDLLPVLQCLDHTESPSAAAPSSSTHHAHQSFPSLHIHHTEPSNIACCLEYLNLRSALPPLRLRLPILHAAIPLLDAQPPVVQHAELHALLAALEGAEEEQECFGDDLMAINTWPAEQRRAKLMAVRLAFSRSLTCSFIIQASGTSGKAGFDDHML
;
A
#
# COMPACT_ATOMS: atom_id res chain seq x y z
N MET A 1 -3.47 20.81 16.45
CA MET A 1 -4.83 21.13 16.95
C MET A 1 -5.69 21.03 15.72
N ASP A 2 -6.14 19.81 15.49
CA ASP A 2 -6.33 19.25 14.15
C ASP A 2 -7.82 19.29 13.81
N ARG A 3 -8.15 19.86 12.65
CA ARG A 3 -9.45 19.67 12.01
C ARG A 3 -9.23 18.83 10.77
N HIS A 4 -9.47 17.53 10.92
CA HIS A 4 -9.76 16.64 9.81
C HIS A 4 -11.19 16.93 9.35
N GLU A 5 -11.33 17.58 8.19
CA GLU A 5 -12.61 17.59 7.48
C GLU A 5 -12.70 16.30 6.64
N HIS A 6 -13.62 15.45 7.07
CA HIS A 6 -14.13 14.33 6.30
C HIS A 6 -14.99 14.88 5.15
N LEU A 7 -14.56 14.67 3.91
CA LEU A 7 -15.41 14.79 2.73
C LEU A 7 -15.71 13.36 2.26
N GLU A 8 -16.89 12.86 2.60
CA GLU A 8 -17.55 11.82 1.80
C GLU A 8 -17.87 12.41 0.42
N PRO A 9 -17.87 11.61 -0.66
CA PRO A 9 -18.40 12.08 -1.93
C PRO A 9 -19.92 12.15 -1.77
N GLU A 10 -20.45 13.31 -1.41
CA GLU A 10 -21.85 13.62 -1.69
C GLU A 10 -22.01 13.56 -3.21
N GLU A 11 -22.98 12.76 -3.69
CA GLU A 11 -23.48 12.85 -5.06
C GLU A 11 -24.18 14.20 -5.22
N GLU A 12 -23.42 15.28 -5.29
CA GLU A 12 -23.91 16.59 -5.69
C GLU A 12 -24.23 16.51 -7.19
N GLU A 13 -25.51 16.37 -7.52
CA GLU A 13 -26.01 16.56 -8.88
C GLU A 13 -25.53 17.91 -9.39
N LEU A 14 -24.66 17.89 -10.41
CA LEU A 14 -24.12 19.08 -11.06
C LEU A 14 -25.27 20.00 -11.51
N PRO A 15 -25.38 21.25 -11.01
CA PRO A 15 -26.38 22.20 -11.46
C PRO A 15 -25.94 22.83 -12.78
N CYS A 16 -25.76 22.01 -13.81
CA CYS A 16 -25.34 22.47 -15.13
C CYS A 16 -26.52 22.32 -16.10
N SER A 17 -27.06 23.45 -16.57
CA SER A 17 -27.97 23.45 -17.72
C SER A 17 -27.30 22.75 -18.90
N VAL A 18 -28.08 22.01 -19.69
CA VAL A 18 -27.67 21.11 -20.81
C VAL A 18 -26.75 21.76 -21.88
N GLU A 19 -26.48 23.06 -21.81
CA GLU A 19 -25.72 23.84 -22.81
C GLU A 19 -24.36 24.40 -22.33
N SER A 20 -23.83 24.05 -21.15
CA SER A 20 -22.51 24.54 -20.71
C SER A 20 -21.31 23.78 -21.32
N LEU A 21 -20.27 24.51 -21.76
CA LEU A 21 -19.00 23.94 -22.23
C LEU A 21 -18.18 23.45 -21.03
N LEU A 22 -17.99 22.14 -20.92
CA LEU A 22 -17.14 21.53 -19.90
C LEU A 22 -15.70 21.44 -20.42
N LYS A 23 -14.76 22.06 -19.72
CA LYS A 23 -13.33 21.87 -19.93
C LYS A 23 -12.75 21.12 -18.74
N CYS A 24 -12.33 19.89 -19.01
CA CYS A 24 -11.68 19.02 -18.03
C CYS A 24 -10.16 19.12 -18.19
N SER A 25 -9.44 19.35 -17.09
CA SER A 25 -7.98 19.31 -17.05
C SER A 25 -7.51 18.43 -15.90
N TRP A 26 -6.67 17.45 -16.20
CA TRP A 26 -5.97 16.66 -15.21
C TRP A 26 -4.78 17.45 -14.66
N GLN A 27 -4.74 17.62 -13.33
CA GLN A 27 -3.61 18.19 -12.61
C GLN A 27 -2.70 17.08 -12.05
N HIS A 28 -1.64 17.43 -11.32
CA HIS A 28 -0.70 16.46 -10.76
C HIS A 28 -1.41 15.46 -9.83
N GLY A 29 -1.19 14.16 -10.08
CA GLY A 29 -1.77 13.07 -9.29
C GLY A 29 -3.22 12.75 -9.67
N SER A 30 -4.08 12.63 -8.66
CA SER A 30 -5.50 12.23 -8.78
C SER A 30 -6.46 13.38 -9.07
N LEU A 31 -6.00 14.63 -9.12
CA LEU A 31 -6.89 15.80 -9.15
C LEU A 31 -7.35 16.12 -10.57
N LEU A 32 -8.63 15.86 -10.84
CA LEU A 32 -9.33 16.35 -12.03
C LEU A 32 -9.99 17.68 -11.70
N THR A 33 -9.68 18.72 -12.47
CA THR A 33 -10.40 20.00 -12.42
C THR A 33 -11.35 20.07 -13.61
N VAL A 34 -12.64 20.21 -13.35
CA VAL A 34 -13.69 20.39 -14.35
C VAL A 34 -14.17 21.84 -14.26
N THR A 35 -13.89 22.60 -15.30
CA THR A 35 -14.31 24.00 -15.41
C THR A 35 -15.53 24.07 -16.32
N ALA A 36 -16.66 24.53 -15.80
CA ALA A 36 -17.89 24.72 -16.56
C ALA A 36 -17.97 26.19 -16.99
N ALA A 37 -17.80 26.43 -18.30
CA ALA A 37 -17.93 27.75 -18.88
C ALA A 37 -19.37 27.94 -19.41
N PRO A 38 -20.12 28.95 -18.93
CA PRO A 38 -21.43 29.28 -19.50
C PRO A 38 -21.26 29.83 -20.93
N VAL A 39 -22.16 29.46 -21.83
CA VAL A 39 -22.12 29.86 -23.26
C VAL A 39 -22.48 31.33 -23.46
N THR A 40 -23.15 31.96 -22.49
CA THR A 40 -23.52 33.38 -22.52
C THR A 40 -22.50 34.25 -21.80
N CYS A 41 -22.00 35.30 -22.47
CA CYS A 41 -21.04 36.25 -21.92
C CYS A 41 -21.60 36.96 -20.67
N GLY A 42 -20.99 36.73 -19.49
CA GLY A 42 -21.25 37.52 -18.28
C GLY A 42 -21.32 36.75 -16.96
N GLU A 43 -21.42 35.42 -16.99
CA GLU A 43 -21.46 34.59 -15.77
C GLU A 43 -20.07 34.04 -15.40
N PRO A 44 -19.72 33.97 -14.11
CA PRO A 44 -18.44 33.43 -13.66
C PRO A 44 -18.37 31.92 -13.95
N ALA A 45 -17.25 31.46 -14.49
CA ALA A 45 -16.98 30.03 -14.66
C ALA A 45 -16.97 29.34 -13.28
N MET A 46 -17.62 28.18 -13.20
CA MET A 46 -17.60 27.33 -12.01
C MET A 46 -16.48 26.31 -12.15
N ASP A 47 -15.57 26.27 -11.17
CA ASP A 47 -14.47 25.32 -11.11
C ASP A 47 -14.79 24.22 -10.09
N PHE A 48 -14.95 22.99 -10.57
CA PHE A 48 -15.11 21.79 -9.75
C PHE A 48 -13.78 21.05 -9.66
N LYS A 49 -13.39 20.63 -8.46
CA LYS A 49 -12.19 19.85 -8.22
C LYS A 49 -12.58 18.48 -7.67
N MET A 50 -12.24 17.43 -8.40
CA MET A 50 -12.54 16.04 -8.03
C MET A 50 -11.24 15.24 -7.92
N HIS A 51 -11.06 14.52 -6.82
CA HIS A 51 -9.93 13.59 -6.67
C HIS A 51 -10.34 12.18 -7.11
N LEU A 52 -9.84 11.76 -8.27
CA LEU A 52 -10.09 10.44 -8.85
C LEU A 52 -9.01 9.44 -8.44
N GLY A 53 -9.42 8.26 -7.96
CA GLY A 53 -8.49 7.18 -7.63
C GLY A 53 -7.83 7.26 -6.26
N LEU A 54 -8.37 8.06 -5.32
CA LEU A 54 -7.94 7.99 -3.93
C LEU A 54 -8.38 6.67 -3.31
N LEU A 55 -7.41 5.91 -2.81
CA LEU A 55 -7.67 4.65 -2.14
C LEU A 55 -8.19 4.92 -0.72
N ALA A 56 -9.32 4.31 -0.40
CA ALA A 56 -9.85 4.28 0.96
C ALA A 56 -8.85 3.66 1.95
N ALA A 57 -8.93 4.02 3.23
CA ALA A 57 -7.97 3.58 4.24
C ALA A 57 -7.84 2.04 4.34
N GLY A 58 -8.95 1.30 4.19
CA GLY A 58 -8.96 -0.16 4.21
C GLY A 58 -8.22 -0.76 3.02
N ARG A 59 -8.43 -0.19 1.82
CA ARG A 59 -7.68 -0.55 0.60
C ARG A 59 -6.18 -0.29 0.74
N ARG A 60 -5.80 0.82 1.39
CA ARG A 60 -4.38 1.12 1.64
C ARG A 60 -3.73 0.12 2.60
N ALA A 61 -4.44 -0.28 3.66
CA ALA A 61 -3.97 -1.32 4.56
C ALA A 61 -3.81 -2.66 3.83
N LEU A 62 -4.74 -3.01 2.95
CA LEU A 62 -4.67 -4.19 2.09
C LEU A 62 -3.38 -4.20 1.25
N VAL A 63 -3.04 -3.08 0.61
CA VAL A 63 -1.81 -2.95 -0.20
C VAL A 63 -0.56 -3.23 0.63
N HIS A 64 -0.43 -2.57 1.79
CA HIS A 64 0.76 -2.69 2.63
C HIS A 64 0.90 -4.08 3.25
N ASN A 65 -0.22 -4.72 3.61
CA ASN A 65 -0.23 -6.06 4.15
C ASN A 65 0.04 -7.14 3.09
N SER A 66 -0.40 -6.94 1.83
CA SER A 66 -0.16 -7.89 0.74
C SER A 66 1.24 -7.79 0.13
N LEU A 67 1.86 -6.60 0.17
CA LEU A 67 3.16 -6.34 -0.44
C LEU A 67 4.31 -7.30 -0.02
N PRO A 68 4.58 -7.56 1.27
CA PRO A 68 5.69 -8.45 1.66
C PRO A 68 5.49 -9.87 1.14
N ILE A 69 4.26 -10.37 1.17
CA ILE A 69 3.88 -11.70 0.68
C ILE A 69 4.08 -11.76 -0.84
N PHE A 70 3.68 -10.71 -1.55
CA PHE A 70 3.92 -10.60 -2.99
C PHE A 70 5.41 -10.58 -3.34
N LYS A 71 6.22 -9.78 -2.63
CA LYS A 71 7.67 -9.75 -2.83
C LYS A 71 8.32 -11.12 -2.66
N GLU A 72 7.84 -11.91 -1.69
CA GLU A 72 8.34 -13.27 -1.48
C GLU A 72 8.07 -14.16 -2.68
N LEU A 73 6.85 -14.13 -3.22
CA LEU A 73 6.48 -14.89 -4.42
C LEU A 73 7.29 -14.48 -5.65
N GLN A 74 7.64 -13.19 -5.77
CA GLN A 74 8.39 -12.66 -6.92
C GLN A 74 9.88 -13.04 -6.89
N LYS A 75 10.41 -13.58 -5.79
CA LYS A 75 11.76 -14.15 -5.78
C LYS A 75 11.90 -15.35 -6.72
N THR A 76 10.81 -16.09 -6.92
CA THR A 76 10.75 -17.21 -7.85
C THR A 76 10.13 -16.73 -9.17
N PRO A 77 10.80 -16.93 -10.32
CA PRO A 77 10.28 -16.50 -11.60
C PRO A 77 8.97 -17.22 -11.91
N ALA A 78 8.04 -16.53 -12.58
CA ALA A 78 6.67 -17.04 -12.78
C ALA A 78 6.62 -18.43 -13.45
N ALA A 79 7.57 -18.75 -14.33
CA ALA A 79 7.64 -20.04 -15.02
C ALA A 79 8.07 -21.22 -14.11
N GLU A 80 8.72 -20.95 -12.97
CA GLU A 80 9.29 -21.98 -12.08
C GLU A 80 8.47 -22.19 -10.79
N ARG A 81 7.38 -21.43 -10.61
CA ARG A 81 6.53 -21.50 -9.41
C ARG A 81 5.85 -22.85 -9.31
N THR A 82 5.96 -23.49 -8.14
CA THR A 82 5.29 -24.74 -7.85
C THR A 82 3.87 -24.52 -7.31
N LEU A 83 3.05 -25.58 -7.33
CA LEU A 83 1.72 -25.55 -6.68
C LEU A 83 1.82 -25.22 -5.18
N GLN A 84 2.86 -25.71 -4.50
CA GLN A 84 3.06 -25.44 -3.08
C GLN A 84 3.35 -23.95 -2.81
N ASP A 85 4.18 -23.31 -3.64
CA ASP A 85 4.47 -21.87 -3.51
C ASP A 85 3.18 -21.04 -3.65
N ILE A 86 2.31 -21.43 -4.58
CA ILE A 86 1.07 -20.72 -4.88
C ILE A 86 -0.01 -20.99 -3.83
N LEU A 87 -0.07 -22.19 -3.25
CA LEU A 87 -0.94 -22.48 -2.11
C LEU A 87 -0.51 -21.67 -0.88
N MET A 88 0.78 -21.62 -0.56
CA MET A 88 1.31 -20.80 0.53
C MET A 88 1.00 -19.31 0.33
N TYR A 89 1.14 -18.83 -0.91
CA TYR A 89 0.77 -17.48 -1.29
C TYR A 89 -0.73 -17.22 -1.11
N SER A 90 -1.59 -18.15 -1.57
CA SER A 90 -3.05 -18.05 -1.40
C SER A 90 -3.46 -18.01 0.06
N ASP A 91 -2.89 -18.87 0.90
CA ASP A 91 -3.17 -18.91 2.34
C ASP A 91 -2.81 -17.60 3.03
N ALA A 92 -1.63 -17.04 2.71
CA ALA A 92 -1.22 -15.75 3.25
C ALA A 92 -2.12 -14.59 2.77
N MET A 93 -2.52 -14.58 1.50
CA MET A 93 -3.46 -13.58 0.96
C MET A 93 -4.86 -13.69 1.58
N LYS A 94 -5.38 -14.91 1.77
CA LYS A 94 -6.66 -15.15 2.45
C LYS A 94 -6.64 -14.61 3.88
N MET A 95 -5.51 -14.75 4.60
CA MET A 95 -5.37 -14.16 5.93
C MET A 95 -5.46 -12.64 5.88
N VAL A 96 -4.76 -11.99 4.94
CA VAL A 96 -4.84 -10.53 4.74
C VAL A 96 -6.27 -10.07 4.45
N LEU A 97 -6.98 -10.77 3.57
CA LEU A 97 -8.38 -10.47 3.22
C LEU A 97 -9.37 -10.73 4.37
N SER A 98 -8.99 -11.58 5.34
CA SER A 98 -9.85 -11.96 6.48
C SER A 98 -9.67 -11.06 7.72
N VAL A 99 -8.66 -10.17 7.73
CA VAL A 99 -8.38 -9.26 8.86
C VAL A 99 -9.58 -8.36 9.21
N GLU A 100 -10.42 -8.04 8.23
CA GLU A 100 -11.57 -7.14 8.40
C GLU A 100 -12.86 -7.87 8.83
N GLU A 101 -12.90 -9.22 8.85
CA GLU A 101 -14.06 -10.02 9.26
C GLU A 101 -14.55 -9.77 10.70
N PRO A 102 -13.70 -9.74 11.75
CA PRO A 102 -14.17 -9.57 13.13
C PRO A 102 -14.78 -8.19 13.38
N ARG A 103 -14.38 -7.17 12.62
CA ARG A 103 -14.89 -5.79 12.75
C ARG A 103 -16.37 -5.66 12.38
N ILE A 104 -16.87 -6.52 11.49
CA ILE A 104 -18.31 -6.62 11.18
C ILE A 104 -19.08 -7.30 12.30
N LYS A 105 -18.48 -8.33 12.94
CA LYS A 105 -19.14 -9.13 13.98
C LYS A 105 -19.29 -8.39 15.30
N GLU A 106 -18.39 -7.46 15.61
CA GLU A 106 -18.36 -6.75 16.89
C GLU A 106 -19.12 -5.42 16.90
N GLY A 107 -19.68 -4.97 15.77
CA GLY A 107 -20.45 -3.71 15.70
C GLY A 107 -19.66 -2.46 16.10
N ALA A 108 -18.32 -2.54 16.12
CA ALA A 108 -17.45 -1.43 16.47
C ALA A 108 -17.64 -0.28 15.47
N THR A 109 -17.72 0.95 15.97
CA THR A 109 -17.81 2.17 15.15
C THR A 109 -16.69 2.16 14.12
N PRO A 110 -16.99 2.08 12.81
CA PRO A 110 -15.96 1.74 11.87
C PRO A 110 -15.23 3.02 11.44
N SER A 111 -13.90 2.97 11.40
CA SER A 111 -13.09 3.97 10.69
C SER A 111 -13.18 3.82 9.16
N LEU A 112 -13.90 2.81 8.68
CA LEU A 112 -14.15 2.44 7.28
C LEU A 112 -15.65 2.39 7.02
N SER A 113 -16.14 2.81 5.86
CA SER A 113 -17.57 2.66 5.57
C SER A 113 -17.95 1.18 5.44
N GLN A 114 -19.16 0.81 5.85
CA GLN A 114 -19.68 -0.57 5.76
C GLN A 114 -19.56 -1.14 4.32
N SER A 115 -19.71 -0.28 3.31
CA SER A 115 -19.53 -0.63 1.90
C SER A 115 -18.11 -1.12 1.58
N GLN A 116 -17.07 -0.47 2.10
CA GLN A 116 -15.68 -0.83 1.82
C GLN A 116 -15.31 -2.20 2.37
N VAL A 117 -15.85 -2.54 3.55
CA VAL A 117 -15.60 -3.86 4.14
C VAL A 117 -16.30 -4.95 3.33
N LEU A 118 -17.53 -4.69 2.86
CA LEU A 118 -18.24 -5.60 1.97
C LEU A 118 -17.46 -5.85 0.68
N ASP A 119 -16.87 -4.82 0.07
CA ASP A 119 -16.07 -4.98 -1.16
C ASP A 119 -14.83 -5.87 -0.96
N ILE A 120 -14.12 -5.72 0.16
CA ILE A 120 -12.98 -6.59 0.50
C ILE A 120 -13.45 -8.05 0.69
N LEU A 121 -14.59 -8.25 1.35
CA LEU A 121 -15.14 -9.59 1.55
C LEU A 121 -15.67 -10.23 0.26
N ARG A 122 -16.18 -9.43 -0.69
CA ARG A 122 -16.53 -9.87 -2.04
C ARG A 122 -15.30 -10.40 -2.76
N GLU A 123 -14.19 -9.68 -2.70
CA GLU A 123 -12.92 -10.12 -3.30
C GLU A 123 -12.40 -11.42 -2.68
N ARG A 124 -12.55 -11.57 -1.36
CA ARG A 124 -12.23 -12.83 -0.67
C ARG A 124 -13.12 -13.99 -1.11
N ALA A 125 -14.41 -13.75 -1.33
CA ALA A 125 -15.32 -14.76 -1.84
C ALA A 125 -14.87 -15.24 -3.23
N LEU A 126 -14.54 -14.30 -4.12
CA LEU A 126 -14.05 -14.63 -5.46
C LEU A 126 -12.68 -15.32 -5.44
N TRP A 127 -11.76 -14.87 -4.58
CA TRP A 127 -10.44 -15.48 -4.38
C TRP A 127 -10.56 -16.94 -3.97
N SER A 128 -11.35 -17.22 -2.93
CA SER A 128 -11.55 -18.58 -2.42
C SER A 128 -12.28 -19.48 -3.42
N LEU A 129 -13.22 -18.93 -4.21
CA LEU A 129 -13.85 -19.68 -5.31
C LEU A 129 -12.83 -20.06 -6.39
N THR A 130 -11.92 -19.15 -6.73
CA THR A 130 -10.84 -19.38 -7.71
C THR A 130 -9.92 -20.50 -7.26
N GLU A 131 -9.59 -20.56 -5.98
CA GLU A 131 -8.79 -21.64 -5.41
C GLU A 131 -9.48 -23.01 -5.56
N ILE A 132 -10.78 -23.07 -5.27
CA ILE A 132 -11.59 -24.30 -5.42
C ILE A 132 -11.60 -24.76 -6.88
N LEU A 133 -11.75 -23.84 -7.84
CA LEU A 133 -11.91 -24.16 -9.25
C LEU A 133 -10.58 -24.45 -9.97
N PHE A 134 -9.50 -23.72 -9.65
CA PHE A 134 -8.25 -23.76 -10.41
C PHE A 134 -7.08 -24.39 -9.66
N LEU A 135 -7.00 -24.28 -8.32
CA LEU A 135 -5.85 -24.83 -7.57
C LEU A 135 -6.09 -26.24 -7.04
N GLN A 136 -7.35 -26.65 -6.93
CA GLN A 136 -7.75 -27.99 -6.48
C GLN A 136 -8.38 -28.88 -7.58
N PRO A 137 -7.83 -28.98 -8.82
CA PRO A 137 -8.37 -29.92 -9.79
C PRO A 137 -7.94 -31.34 -9.40
N GLY A 138 -8.75 -31.99 -8.57
CA GLY A 138 -8.60 -33.40 -8.19
C GLY A 138 -8.09 -33.64 -6.77
N CYS A 139 -8.70 -33.01 -5.75
CA CYS A 139 -8.50 -33.45 -4.36
C CYS A 139 -8.71 -34.97 -4.27
N SER A 140 -7.67 -35.70 -3.85
CA SER A 140 -7.68 -37.15 -3.68
C SER A 140 -8.68 -37.67 -2.62
N VAL A 141 -9.41 -36.76 -1.96
CA VAL A 141 -10.38 -37.04 -0.89
C VAL A 141 -11.65 -36.15 -0.98
N GLY A 142 -11.69 -35.10 -1.81
CA GLY A 142 -12.72 -34.05 -1.69
C GLY A 142 -13.50 -33.78 -2.97
N SER A 143 -14.83 -33.98 -2.92
CA SER A 143 -15.75 -33.53 -3.97
C SER A 143 -15.84 -32.00 -3.98
N ILE A 144 -15.91 -31.40 -5.18
CA ILE A 144 -16.17 -29.95 -5.37
C ILE A 144 -17.44 -29.51 -4.61
N THR A 145 -18.39 -30.42 -4.41
CA THR A 145 -19.62 -30.22 -3.67
C THR A 145 -19.33 -29.68 -2.27
N GLU A 146 -18.49 -30.37 -1.49
CA GLU A 146 -18.23 -29.99 -0.09
C GLU A 146 -17.43 -28.69 0.01
N ALA A 147 -16.57 -28.43 -0.97
CA ALA A 147 -15.85 -27.17 -1.07
C ALA A 147 -16.82 -26.00 -1.36
N LEU A 148 -17.75 -26.15 -2.30
CA LEU A 148 -18.76 -25.15 -2.63
C LEU A 148 -19.78 -24.93 -1.51
N VAL A 149 -20.20 -26.00 -0.82
CA VAL A 149 -21.06 -25.89 0.38
C VAL A 149 -20.37 -25.04 1.43
N ARG A 150 -19.13 -25.38 1.83
CA ARG A 150 -18.37 -24.60 2.82
C ARG A 150 -18.12 -23.16 2.38
N TRP A 151 -17.83 -22.97 1.09
CA TRP A 151 -17.63 -21.65 0.53
C TRP A 151 -18.90 -20.79 0.62
N LEU A 152 -20.07 -21.33 0.28
CA LEU A 152 -21.35 -20.62 0.40
C LEU A 152 -21.61 -20.25 1.86
N GLN A 153 -21.47 -21.21 2.77
CA GLN A 153 -21.70 -21.01 4.21
C GLN A 153 -20.81 -19.89 4.79
N ARG A 154 -19.54 -19.84 4.38
CA ARG A 154 -18.59 -18.81 4.86
C ARG A 154 -18.80 -17.43 4.22
N ASN A 155 -19.53 -17.35 3.10
CA ASN A 155 -19.80 -16.10 2.38
C ASN A 155 -21.28 -15.65 2.46
N ASP A 156 -22.12 -16.32 3.25
CA ASP A 156 -23.55 -16.03 3.43
C ASP A 156 -23.86 -14.55 3.67
N ALA A 157 -23.08 -13.86 4.51
CA ALA A 157 -23.28 -12.44 4.81
C ALA A 157 -23.08 -11.52 3.59
N VAL A 158 -22.18 -11.89 2.67
CA VAL A 158 -21.85 -11.12 1.46
C VAL A 158 -22.81 -11.45 0.32
N LEU A 159 -23.29 -12.70 0.28
CA LEU A 159 -24.20 -13.22 -0.74
C LEU A 159 -25.67 -12.94 -0.44
N ALA A 160 -26.01 -12.47 0.76
CA ALA A 160 -27.36 -12.10 1.15
C ALA A 160 -27.78 -10.75 0.52
N PHE A 161 -28.00 -10.73 -0.80
CA PHE A 161 -28.45 -9.54 -1.55
C PHE A 161 -29.82 -8.99 -1.07
N THR A 162 -30.61 -9.80 -0.38
CA THR A 162 -31.94 -9.44 0.17
C THR A 162 -31.91 -9.00 1.65
N GLY A 163 -30.72 -8.87 2.26
CA GLY A 163 -30.59 -8.51 3.67
C GLY A 163 -31.02 -9.61 4.65
N ARG A 164 -31.15 -10.85 4.18
CA ARG A 164 -31.53 -12.03 4.97
C ARG A 164 -30.44 -13.09 4.99
N SER A 165 -29.25 -12.72 5.48
CA SER A 165 -28.23 -13.73 5.80
C SER A 165 -28.84 -14.75 6.76
N LEU A 166 -28.57 -16.04 6.52
CA LEU A 166 -29.01 -17.13 7.39
C LEU A 166 -28.57 -16.90 8.82
N SER A 167 -27.32 -16.44 9.01
CA SER A 167 -26.80 -16.12 10.35
C SER A 167 -27.59 -15.01 11.05
N THR A 168 -27.99 -13.97 10.32
CA THR A 168 -28.78 -12.86 10.86
C THR A 168 -30.22 -13.30 11.16
N CYS A 169 -30.81 -14.11 10.29
CA CYS A 169 -32.14 -14.67 10.50
C CYS A 169 -32.15 -15.61 11.72
N MET A 170 -31.14 -16.47 11.85
CA MET A 170 -30.96 -17.35 13.00
C MET A 170 -30.76 -16.58 14.30
N ALA A 171 -29.92 -15.54 14.33
CA ALA A 171 -29.75 -14.70 15.50
C ALA A 171 -31.07 -14.01 15.92
N ARG A 172 -31.83 -13.50 14.94
CA ARG A 172 -33.14 -12.89 15.17
C ARG A 172 -34.14 -13.90 15.74
N MET A 173 -34.17 -15.11 15.18
CA MET A 173 -35.08 -16.19 15.60
C MET A 173 -34.73 -16.69 17.01
N SER A 174 -33.46 -16.95 17.29
CA SER A 174 -32.97 -17.33 18.62
C SER A 174 -33.28 -16.27 19.68
N GLY A 175 -33.23 -14.98 19.35
CA GLY A 175 -33.63 -13.90 20.25
C GLY A 175 -35.15 -13.76 20.46
N GLN A 176 -35.97 -14.27 19.54
CA GLN A 176 -37.43 -14.23 19.61
C GLN A 176 -38.05 -15.45 20.31
N TYR A 177 -37.33 -16.56 20.35
CA TYR A 177 -37.75 -17.82 20.97
C TYR A 177 -37.29 -17.91 22.43
N GLY A 178 -38.02 -17.19 23.30
CA GLY A 178 -37.95 -17.39 24.76
C GLY A 178 -38.81 -18.58 25.22
N LEU A 179 -38.59 -19.01 26.47
CA LEU A 179 -39.41 -20.02 27.15
C LEU A 179 -40.91 -19.69 27.06
N GLY A 180 -41.72 -20.65 26.62
CA GLY A 180 -43.19 -20.55 26.57
C GLY A 180 -43.83 -20.16 25.23
N ARG A 181 -43.07 -20.09 24.12
CA ARG A 181 -43.62 -19.91 22.76
C ARG A 181 -43.55 -21.21 21.95
N MET A 182 -44.48 -21.40 21.01
CA MET A 182 -44.47 -22.50 20.03
C MET A 182 -43.84 -22.04 18.71
N PRO A 183 -42.50 -22.11 18.54
CA PRO A 183 -41.82 -21.62 17.35
C PRO A 183 -42.31 -22.30 16.07
N GLU A 184 -42.63 -23.60 16.15
CA GLU A 184 -43.12 -24.43 15.04
C GLU A 184 -44.50 -24.03 14.50
N ALA A 185 -45.22 -23.15 15.18
CA ALA A 185 -46.48 -22.57 14.69
C ALA A 185 -46.24 -21.49 13.62
N SER A 186 -45.04 -20.90 13.58
CA SER A 186 -44.67 -19.94 12.54
C SER A 186 -44.21 -20.66 11.27
N ALA A 187 -44.65 -20.17 10.10
CA ALA A 187 -44.20 -20.70 8.82
C ALA A 187 -42.69 -20.45 8.58
N GLU A 188 -42.14 -19.38 9.16
CA GLU A 188 -40.71 -19.05 9.05
C GLU A 188 -39.81 -20.08 9.74
N TYR A 189 -40.26 -20.73 10.81
CA TYR A 189 -39.50 -21.75 11.52
C TYR A 189 -39.13 -22.93 10.62
N TRP A 190 -40.13 -23.59 10.02
CA TRP A 190 -39.90 -24.74 9.16
C TRP A 190 -39.19 -24.36 7.87
N ARG A 191 -39.51 -23.20 7.30
CA ARG A 191 -38.82 -22.69 6.11
C ARG A 191 -37.32 -22.48 6.37
N MET A 192 -36.97 -21.91 7.52
CA MET A 192 -35.56 -21.74 7.92
C MET A 192 -34.89 -23.08 8.14
N LEU A 193 -35.55 -24.02 8.84
CA LEU A 193 -35.02 -25.36 9.05
C LEU A 193 -34.73 -26.07 7.72
N HIS A 194 -35.68 -26.04 6.78
CA HIS A 194 -35.52 -26.64 5.46
C HIS A 194 -34.36 -26.02 4.69
N ARG A 195 -34.22 -24.68 4.72
CA ARG A 195 -33.10 -23.97 4.08
C ARG A 195 -31.75 -24.31 4.70
N LEU A 196 -31.66 -24.37 6.03
CA LEU A 196 -30.42 -24.75 6.73
C LEU A 196 -29.99 -26.18 6.37
N VAL A 197 -30.95 -27.10 6.33
CA VAL A 197 -30.69 -28.50 5.94
C VAL A 197 -30.25 -28.59 4.48
N ALA A 198 -30.96 -27.92 3.56
CA ALA A 198 -30.64 -27.89 2.13
C ALA A 198 -29.22 -27.37 1.85
N LEU A 199 -28.73 -26.43 2.68
CA LEU A 199 -27.41 -25.83 2.54
C LEU A 199 -26.34 -26.49 3.42
N GLY A 200 -26.65 -27.62 4.06
CA GLY A 200 -25.72 -28.41 4.86
C GLY A 200 -25.27 -27.75 6.17
N ARG A 201 -26.04 -26.79 6.69
CA ARG A 201 -25.82 -26.09 7.98
C ARG A 201 -26.44 -26.90 9.13
N LEU A 202 -25.96 -28.13 9.30
CA LEU A 202 -26.60 -29.14 10.15
C LEU A 202 -26.61 -28.76 11.63
N ASP A 203 -25.54 -28.14 12.13
CA ASP A 203 -25.46 -27.67 13.52
C ASP A 203 -26.54 -26.62 13.84
N GLU A 204 -26.69 -25.63 12.95
CA GLU A 204 -27.72 -24.59 13.07
C GLU A 204 -29.14 -25.19 12.95
N ALA A 205 -29.32 -26.20 12.10
CA ALA A 205 -30.59 -26.92 11.97
C ALA A 205 -30.93 -27.73 13.24
N VAL A 206 -29.95 -28.44 13.82
CA VAL A 206 -30.11 -29.17 15.08
C VAL A 206 -30.39 -28.20 16.23
N GLN A 207 -29.71 -27.05 16.28
CA GLN A 207 -29.98 -26.00 17.25
C GLN A 207 -31.42 -25.46 17.10
N LEU A 208 -31.85 -25.18 15.87
CA LEU A 208 -33.21 -24.69 15.59
C LEU A 208 -34.26 -25.72 16.03
N LEU A 209 -34.04 -27.00 15.72
CA LEU A 209 -34.90 -28.11 16.13
C LEU A 209 -34.95 -28.27 17.66
N GLY A 210 -33.86 -27.95 18.36
CA GLY A 210 -33.76 -27.92 19.81
C GLY A 210 -34.68 -26.89 20.49
N PHE A 211 -35.13 -25.86 19.76
CA PHE A 211 -36.10 -24.89 20.28
C PHE A 211 -37.56 -25.35 20.20
N HIS A 212 -37.85 -26.49 19.56
CA HIS A 212 -39.22 -26.99 19.40
C HIS A 212 -39.93 -27.15 20.75
N SER A 213 -41.18 -26.66 20.88
CA SER A 213 -41.86 -26.57 22.18
C SER A 213 -42.05 -27.93 22.88
N ALA A 214 -42.26 -29.00 22.09
CA ALA A 214 -42.42 -30.37 22.57
C ALA A 214 -41.32 -30.83 23.55
N TRP A 215 -40.07 -30.35 23.42
CA TRP A 215 -38.99 -30.72 24.34
C TRP A 215 -39.26 -30.25 25.77
N HIS A 216 -39.61 -28.98 25.93
CA HIS A 216 -39.93 -28.40 27.23
C HIS A 216 -41.23 -28.97 27.78
N MET A 217 -42.25 -29.08 26.93
CA MET A 217 -43.56 -29.62 27.33
C MET A 217 -43.46 -31.07 27.81
N SER A 218 -42.52 -31.87 27.28
CA SER A 218 -42.30 -33.25 27.72
C SER A 218 -41.69 -33.38 29.12
N LEU A 219 -41.06 -32.32 29.64
CA LEU A 219 -40.50 -32.28 30.99
C LEU A 219 -41.55 -31.89 32.04
N GLU A 220 -42.61 -31.21 31.61
CA GLU A 220 -43.66 -30.67 32.50
C GLU A 220 -44.93 -31.55 32.51
N GLU A 221 -45.26 -32.20 31.39
CA GLU A 221 -46.51 -32.95 31.22
C GLU A 221 -46.30 -34.34 30.58
N ASP A 222 -46.83 -35.39 31.22
CA ASP A 222 -46.92 -36.75 30.66
C ASP A 222 -48.12 -36.86 29.69
N ASN A 223 -48.00 -36.21 28.53
CA ASN A 223 -49.00 -36.30 27.46
C ASN A 223 -48.51 -37.25 26.34
N GLN A 224 -49.31 -38.27 26.02
CA GLN A 224 -48.99 -39.23 24.97
C GLN A 224 -48.72 -38.56 23.61
N HIS A 225 -49.41 -37.46 23.28
CA HIS A 225 -49.16 -36.72 22.04
C HIS A 225 -47.79 -36.00 22.05
N ILE A 226 -47.37 -35.46 23.19
CA ILE A 226 -46.05 -34.81 23.35
C ILE A 226 -44.94 -35.86 23.29
N VAL A 227 -45.12 -37.01 23.95
CA VAL A 227 -44.18 -38.14 23.90
C VAL A 227 -44.03 -38.69 22.48
N THR A 228 -45.12 -38.77 21.71
CA THR A 228 -45.06 -39.14 20.29
C THR A 228 -44.23 -38.11 19.51
N GLN A 229 -44.51 -36.81 19.69
CA GLN A 229 -43.76 -35.75 19.01
C GLN A 229 -42.25 -35.79 19.32
N THR A 230 -41.86 -35.90 20.60
CA THR A 230 -40.44 -35.95 20.96
C THR A 230 -39.73 -37.18 20.40
N LYS A 231 -40.36 -38.35 20.44
CA LYS A 231 -39.82 -39.56 19.78
C LYS A 231 -39.64 -39.37 18.27
N CYS A 232 -40.61 -38.76 17.60
CA CYS A 232 -40.52 -38.46 16.17
C CYS A 232 -39.41 -37.44 15.88
N LEU A 233 -39.29 -36.38 16.68
CA LEU A 233 -38.26 -35.35 16.56
C LEU A 233 -36.85 -35.93 16.79
N THR A 234 -36.70 -36.88 17.72
CA THR A 234 -35.43 -37.59 17.92
C THR A 234 -35.13 -38.49 16.72
N ALA A 235 -36.00 -39.44 16.40
CA ALA A 235 -35.71 -40.49 15.42
C ALA A 235 -35.66 -39.99 13.97
N ALA A 236 -36.59 -39.12 13.57
CA ALA A 236 -36.69 -38.62 12.20
C ALA A 236 -36.04 -37.23 12.01
N GLY A 237 -35.78 -36.51 13.09
CA GLY A 237 -35.15 -35.19 13.09
C GLY A 237 -33.68 -35.27 13.45
N LEU A 238 -33.38 -35.41 14.74
CA LEU A 238 -32.02 -35.33 15.28
C LEU A 238 -31.12 -36.45 14.77
N ASP A 239 -31.55 -37.71 14.87
CA ASP A 239 -30.71 -38.87 14.53
C ASP A 239 -30.31 -38.85 13.04
N LEU A 240 -31.24 -38.53 12.15
CA LEU A 240 -30.95 -38.48 10.70
C LEU A 240 -30.08 -37.28 10.32
N LEU A 241 -30.26 -36.12 10.97
CA LEU A 241 -29.40 -34.95 10.75
C LEU A 241 -27.98 -35.17 11.27
N GLN A 242 -27.84 -35.72 12.48
CA GLN A 242 -26.55 -35.99 13.11
C GLN A 242 -25.74 -37.05 12.36
N ASN A 243 -26.42 -38.01 11.71
CA ASN A 243 -25.78 -39.09 10.96
C ASN A 243 -25.76 -38.85 9.44
N MET A 244 -26.05 -37.64 8.96
CA MET A 244 -25.98 -37.32 7.53
C MET A 244 -24.53 -37.48 7.03
N PRO A 245 -24.23 -38.40 6.09
CA PRO A 245 -22.86 -38.62 5.63
C PRO A 245 -22.32 -37.43 4.83
N ARG A 246 -21.06 -37.06 5.07
CA ARG A 246 -20.36 -35.93 4.43
C ARG A 246 -18.98 -36.38 3.97
N LEU A 247 -18.61 -36.06 2.73
CA LEU A 247 -17.29 -36.40 2.17
C LEU A 247 -16.28 -35.29 2.50
N LEU A 248 -15.97 -35.17 3.78
CA LEU A 248 -15.15 -34.10 4.33
C LEU A 248 -14.08 -34.68 5.25
N ALA A 249 -12.85 -34.21 5.05
CA ALA A 249 -11.77 -34.46 6.00
C ALA A 249 -11.93 -33.52 7.20
N ASP A 250 -12.06 -34.11 8.39
CA ASP A 250 -12.15 -33.45 9.69
C ASP A 250 -13.38 -32.54 9.92
N ILE A 251 -14.44 -33.13 10.48
CA ILE A 251 -15.48 -32.39 11.22
C ILE A 251 -15.09 -32.35 12.71
N PRO A 252 -15.12 -31.18 13.40
CA PRO A 252 -14.86 -31.11 14.83
C PRO A 252 -15.78 -32.05 15.63
N ALA A 253 -15.22 -32.73 16.64
CA ALA A 253 -15.99 -33.64 17.48
C ALA A 253 -17.19 -32.93 18.13
N GLY A 254 -18.39 -33.46 17.92
CA GLY A 254 -19.65 -32.91 18.45
C GLY A 254 -20.47 -32.08 17.45
N CYS A 255 -19.96 -31.83 16.25
CA CYS A 255 -20.75 -31.28 15.15
C CYS A 255 -21.65 -32.36 14.52
N ALA A 256 -22.79 -31.93 13.97
CA ALA A 256 -23.74 -32.78 13.26
C ALA A 256 -23.21 -33.18 11.87
N GLY A 257 -23.45 -34.43 11.50
CA GLY A 257 -22.98 -35.05 10.26
C GLY A 257 -21.88 -36.08 10.52
N ASP A 258 -21.82 -37.08 9.64
CA ASP A 258 -20.85 -38.17 9.72
C ASP A 258 -19.73 -37.94 8.69
N SER A 259 -18.56 -37.53 9.18
CA SER A 259 -17.39 -37.19 8.36
C SER A 259 -16.72 -38.45 7.82
N LEU A 260 -16.53 -38.51 6.51
CA LEU A 260 -15.89 -39.64 5.84
C LEU A 260 -14.79 -39.15 4.90
N ASP A 261 -13.62 -39.81 4.99
CA ASP A 261 -12.42 -39.47 4.23
C ASP A 261 -12.26 -40.30 2.95
N SER A 262 -13.15 -41.26 2.72
CA SER A 262 -13.08 -42.18 1.59
C SER A 262 -14.36 -42.13 0.77
N GLU A 263 -14.26 -41.76 -0.50
CA GLU A 263 -15.40 -41.75 -1.44
C GLU A 263 -16.19 -43.08 -1.46
N PRO A 264 -15.57 -44.28 -1.54
CA PRO A 264 -16.33 -45.54 -1.52
C PRO A 264 -17.06 -45.77 -0.20
N GLU A 265 -16.46 -45.43 0.94
CA GLU A 265 -17.10 -45.56 2.26
C GLU A 265 -18.27 -44.58 2.39
N PHE A 266 -18.07 -43.34 1.91
CA PHE A 266 -19.10 -42.33 1.81
C PHE A 266 -20.30 -42.79 0.98
N ILE A 267 -20.07 -43.32 -0.23
CA ILE A 267 -21.14 -43.83 -1.09
C ILE A 267 -21.93 -44.93 -0.37
N MET A 268 -21.23 -45.88 0.26
CA MET A 268 -21.87 -46.97 0.99
C MET A 268 -22.72 -46.45 2.16
N ARG A 269 -22.14 -45.62 3.04
CA ARG A 269 -22.83 -45.11 4.22
C ARG A 269 -24.01 -44.21 3.84
N ARG A 270 -23.85 -43.41 2.79
CA ARG A 270 -24.91 -42.57 2.24
C ARG A 270 -26.08 -43.37 1.70
N GLN A 271 -25.84 -44.48 1.01
CA GLN A 271 -26.92 -45.37 0.55
C GLN A 271 -27.70 -45.97 1.71
N GLN A 272 -27.01 -46.40 2.77
CA GLN A 272 -27.66 -46.92 3.98
C GLN A 272 -28.51 -45.84 4.68
N TRP A 273 -27.95 -44.64 4.82
CA TRP A 273 -28.64 -43.50 5.42
C TRP A 273 -29.87 -43.06 4.60
N LEU A 274 -29.76 -43.00 3.26
CA LEU A 274 -30.90 -42.72 2.38
C LEU A 274 -31.99 -43.79 2.48
N THR A 275 -31.62 -45.05 2.65
CA THR A 275 -32.58 -46.14 2.88
C THR A 275 -33.35 -45.90 4.18
N ALA A 276 -32.67 -45.50 5.25
CA ALA A 276 -33.34 -45.13 6.51
C ALA A 276 -34.28 -43.93 6.36
N CYS A 277 -33.87 -42.89 5.61
CA CYS A 277 -34.72 -41.73 5.33
C CYS A 277 -36.00 -42.11 4.56
N ASN A 278 -35.86 -42.95 3.51
CA ASN A 278 -37.00 -43.40 2.73
C ASN A 278 -37.94 -44.30 3.55
N LEU A 279 -37.40 -45.19 4.38
CA LEU A 279 -38.21 -46.00 5.30
C LEU A 279 -39.01 -45.13 6.28
N ALA A 280 -38.41 -44.05 6.79
CA ALA A 280 -39.12 -43.09 7.65
C ALA A 280 -40.22 -42.32 6.90
N LEU A 281 -40.01 -41.98 5.62
CA LEU A 281 -41.03 -41.33 4.79
C LEU A 281 -42.19 -42.28 4.43
N GLU A 282 -41.91 -43.57 4.23
CA GLU A 282 -42.90 -44.59 3.85
C GLU A 282 -43.78 -45.07 5.02
N ASP A 283 -43.36 -44.88 6.28
CA ASP A 283 -44.13 -45.30 7.46
C ASP A 283 -45.41 -44.47 7.64
N GLN A 284 -46.49 -44.92 7.01
CA GLN A 284 -47.80 -44.27 7.10
C GLN A 284 -48.39 -44.27 8.51
N SER A 285 -48.01 -45.23 9.36
CA SER A 285 -48.52 -45.31 10.73
C SER A 285 -47.87 -44.25 11.62
N PHE A 286 -46.57 -44.02 11.42
CA PHE A 286 -45.81 -42.95 12.04
C PHE A 286 -46.39 -41.58 11.70
N TRP A 287 -46.65 -41.29 10.41
CA TRP A 287 -47.18 -39.99 9.99
C TRP A 287 -48.61 -39.73 10.45
N LYS A 288 -49.46 -40.76 10.50
CA LYS A 288 -50.84 -40.61 11.03
C LYS A 288 -50.83 -40.23 12.50
N SER A 289 -50.07 -40.97 13.32
CA SER A 289 -49.91 -40.71 14.75
C SER A 289 -49.35 -39.31 15.03
N LEU A 290 -48.34 -38.88 14.25
CA LEU A 290 -47.77 -37.55 14.38
C LEU A 290 -48.73 -36.45 13.92
N THR A 291 -49.50 -36.66 12.85
CA THR A 291 -50.49 -35.69 12.36
C THR A 291 -51.62 -35.48 13.37
N GLU A 292 -52.05 -36.55 14.05
CA GLU A 292 -53.03 -36.49 15.14
C GLU A 292 -52.48 -35.71 16.36
N ALA A 293 -51.18 -35.80 16.63
CA ALA A 293 -50.53 -35.06 17.70
C ALA A 293 -50.22 -33.59 17.35
N SER A 294 -49.70 -33.33 16.15
CA SER A 294 -49.39 -32.00 15.63
C SER A 294 -49.24 -32.02 14.10
N ALA A 295 -50.22 -31.44 13.41
CA ALA A 295 -50.20 -31.34 11.95
C ALA A 295 -49.06 -30.44 11.41
N SER A 296 -48.64 -29.40 12.17
CA SER A 296 -47.53 -28.53 11.77
C SER A 296 -46.20 -29.27 11.86
N THR A 297 -45.95 -29.99 12.96
CA THR A 297 -44.73 -30.78 13.18
C THR A 297 -44.65 -31.93 12.17
N ALA A 298 -45.76 -32.61 11.89
CA ALA A 298 -45.81 -33.64 10.85
C ALA A 298 -45.41 -33.10 9.47
N ARG A 299 -46.00 -31.98 9.04
CA ARG A 299 -45.68 -31.35 7.75
C ARG A 299 -44.23 -30.87 7.69
N GLY A 300 -43.77 -30.24 8.77
CA GLY A 300 -42.43 -29.70 8.91
C GLY A 300 -41.33 -30.77 8.82
N LEU A 301 -41.45 -31.83 9.62
CA LEU A 301 -40.51 -32.96 9.59
C LEU A 301 -40.54 -33.71 8.27
N ARG A 302 -41.73 -33.87 7.66
CA ARG A 302 -41.84 -34.50 6.34
C ARG A 302 -41.11 -33.69 5.28
N GLY A 303 -41.30 -32.36 5.24
CA GLY A 303 -40.58 -31.49 4.30
C GLY A 303 -39.06 -31.54 4.51
N MET A 304 -38.61 -31.64 5.77
CA MET A 304 -37.18 -31.79 6.08
C MET A 304 -36.62 -33.11 5.54
N LEU A 305 -37.34 -34.22 5.70
CA LEU A 305 -36.94 -35.51 5.14
C LEU A 305 -36.96 -35.52 3.62
N GLU A 306 -37.94 -34.86 3.00
CA GLU A 306 -38.01 -34.70 1.53
C GLU A 306 -36.80 -33.89 1.01
N VAL A 307 -36.33 -32.87 1.75
CA VAL A 307 -35.07 -32.17 1.47
C VAL A 307 -33.87 -33.11 1.65
N LEU A 308 -33.78 -33.86 2.76
CA LEU A 308 -32.67 -34.76 3.05
C LEU A 308 -32.47 -35.83 1.97
N VAL A 309 -33.57 -36.39 1.46
CA VAL A 309 -33.57 -37.38 0.37
C VAL A 309 -33.17 -36.76 -0.98
N GLY A 310 -33.29 -35.44 -1.14
CA GLY A 310 -32.98 -34.73 -2.37
C GLY A 310 -34.17 -34.64 -3.35
N SER A 311 -35.39 -34.50 -2.84
CA SER A 311 -36.55 -34.21 -3.69
C SER A 311 -36.41 -32.82 -4.32
N HIS A 312 -36.40 -32.75 -5.65
CA HIS A 312 -36.21 -31.52 -6.40
C HIS A 312 -37.19 -30.41 -5.99
N GLU A 313 -38.48 -30.73 -5.86
CA GLU A 313 -39.51 -29.76 -5.45
C GLU A 313 -39.27 -29.22 -4.02
N ALA A 314 -38.79 -30.09 -3.12
CA ALA A 314 -38.49 -29.70 -1.74
C ALA A 314 -37.24 -28.82 -1.66
N LEU A 315 -36.20 -29.12 -2.46
CA LEU A 315 -34.98 -28.30 -2.55
C LEU A 315 -35.27 -26.93 -3.15
N GLN A 316 -36.06 -26.87 -4.22
CA GLN A 316 -36.49 -25.61 -4.84
C GLN A 316 -37.33 -24.76 -3.89
N GLY A 317 -38.25 -25.39 -3.13
CA GLY A 317 -39.07 -24.70 -2.14
C GLY A 317 -38.29 -24.21 -0.90
N ALA A 318 -37.15 -24.83 -0.59
CA ALA A 318 -36.33 -24.50 0.57
C ALA A 318 -35.30 -23.39 0.31
N THR A 319 -34.91 -23.15 -0.94
CA THR A 319 -33.77 -22.30 -1.31
C THR A 319 -34.20 -20.92 -1.85
N GLU A 320 -33.36 -19.91 -1.63
CA GLU A 320 -33.57 -18.53 -2.09
C GLU A 320 -32.54 -18.16 -3.17
N GLY A 321 -32.74 -18.63 -4.41
CA GLY A 321 -31.92 -18.29 -5.58
C GLY A 321 -31.16 -19.46 -6.20
N TRP A 322 -30.61 -19.25 -7.39
CA TRP A 322 -29.99 -20.32 -8.19
C TRP A 322 -28.75 -20.92 -7.54
N LEU A 323 -27.96 -20.12 -6.82
CA LEU A 323 -26.73 -20.56 -6.19
C LEU A 323 -27.00 -21.47 -4.99
N GLU A 324 -28.02 -21.13 -4.20
CA GLU A 324 -28.48 -21.98 -3.10
C GLU A 324 -29.05 -23.31 -3.61
N LEU A 325 -29.89 -23.24 -4.65
CA LEU A 325 -30.45 -24.43 -5.29
C LEU A 325 -29.34 -25.33 -5.88
N LEU A 326 -28.35 -24.74 -6.55
CA LEU A 326 -27.20 -25.48 -7.08
C LEU A 326 -26.46 -26.22 -5.97
N VAL A 327 -26.14 -25.55 -4.88
CA VAL A 327 -25.43 -26.16 -3.74
C VAL A 327 -26.26 -27.26 -3.08
N ALA A 328 -27.58 -27.04 -2.94
CA ALA A 328 -28.49 -28.03 -2.39
C ALA A 328 -28.60 -29.29 -3.26
N GLU A 329 -28.70 -29.13 -4.59
CA GLU A 329 -28.69 -30.23 -5.55
C GLU A 329 -27.35 -30.97 -5.57
N LEU A 330 -26.23 -30.25 -5.47
CA LEU A 330 -24.92 -30.90 -5.36
C LEU A 330 -24.81 -31.72 -4.07
N LEU A 331 -25.29 -31.22 -2.93
CA LEU A 331 -25.20 -31.90 -1.64
C LEU A 331 -26.13 -33.12 -1.55
N HIS A 332 -27.39 -32.97 -1.98
CA HIS A 332 -28.44 -33.98 -1.79
C HIS A 332 -28.66 -34.90 -3.00
N SER A 333 -28.37 -34.45 -4.22
CA SER A 333 -28.62 -35.22 -5.44
C SER A 333 -27.33 -35.72 -6.09
N TYR A 334 -26.26 -34.90 -6.07
CA TYR A 334 -25.02 -35.17 -6.81
C TYR A 334 -23.73 -34.98 -5.98
N PRO A 335 -23.57 -35.67 -4.84
CA PRO A 335 -22.47 -35.42 -3.90
C PRO A 335 -21.08 -35.77 -4.44
N THR A 336 -20.99 -36.69 -5.40
CA THR A 336 -19.75 -37.12 -6.06
C THR A 336 -19.64 -36.59 -7.49
N LEU A 337 -20.34 -35.49 -7.80
CA LEU A 337 -20.35 -34.92 -9.14
C LEU A 337 -18.95 -34.48 -9.58
N HIS A 338 -18.52 -34.97 -10.75
CA HIS A 338 -17.31 -34.51 -11.37
C HIS A 338 -17.55 -33.18 -12.12
N PRO A 339 -16.80 -32.09 -11.82
CA PRO A 339 -17.10 -30.75 -12.34
C PRO A 339 -17.14 -30.64 -13.87
N ALA A 340 -16.20 -31.31 -14.55
CA ALA A 340 -15.86 -31.11 -15.96
C ALA A 340 -17.01 -31.32 -16.97
N SER A 341 -18.06 -32.08 -16.64
CA SER A 341 -19.13 -32.41 -17.59
C SER A 341 -20.54 -32.07 -17.13
N HIS A 342 -20.78 -31.86 -15.83
CA HIS A 342 -22.14 -31.80 -15.29
C HIS A 342 -22.43 -30.56 -14.45
N LEU A 343 -21.43 -29.81 -13.98
CA LEU A 343 -21.66 -28.67 -13.10
C LEU A 343 -22.32 -27.50 -13.82
N VAL A 344 -21.82 -27.11 -15.00
CA VAL A 344 -22.38 -25.99 -15.78
C VAL A 344 -23.82 -26.28 -16.26
N PRO A 345 -24.15 -27.45 -16.84
CA PRO A 345 -25.54 -27.76 -17.18
C PRO A 345 -26.49 -27.76 -15.97
N LEU A 346 -26.04 -28.25 -14.81
CA LEU A 346 -26.81 -28.24 -13.58
C LEU A 346 -27.08 -26.80 -13.11
N MET A 347 -26.06 -25.95 -13.13
CA MET A 347 -26.16 -24.53 -12.79
C MET A 347 -27.16 -23.80 -13.70
N GLN A 348 -27.06 -23.98 -15.03
CA GLN A 348 -27.96 -23.35 -16.00
C GLN A 348 -29.41 -23.79 -15.79
N ARG A 349 -29.64 -25.05 -15.44
CA ARG A 349 -30.97 -25.55 -15.06
C ARG A 349 -31.51 -24.81 -13.82
N CYS A 350 -30.71 -24.73 -12.75
CA CYS A 350 -31.09 -24.03 -11.52
C CYS A 350 -31.39 -22.54 -11.77
N GLN A 351 -30.63 -21.89 -12.65
CA GLN A 351 -30.89 -20.51 -13.07
C GLN A 351 -32.26 -20.39 -13.75
N SER A 352 -32.56 -21.23 -14.74
CA SER A 352 -33.86 -21.20 -15.45
C SER A 352 -35.06 -21.46 -14.53
N GLU A 353 -34.92 -22.35 -13.56
CA GLU A 353 -35.98 -22.72 -12.62
C GLU A 353 -36.26 -21.63 -11.58
N THR A 354 -35.22 -20.92 -11.14
CA THR A 354 -35.38 -19.80 -10.22
C THR A 354 -35.91 -18.54 -10.92
N GLU A 355 -35.51 -18.30 -12.17
CA GLU A 355 -36.10 -17.26 -13.03
C GLU A 355 -37.60 -17.48 -13.24
N GLY A 356 -38.02 -18.70 -13.59
CA GLY A 356 -39.43 -19.04 -13.76
C GLY A 356 -40.26 -18.93 -12.47
N ALA A 357 -39.63 -19.10 -11.30
CA ALA A 357 -40.26 -18.96 -10.00
C ALA A 357 -40.38 -17.50 -9.51
N GLY A 358 -39.89 -16.51 -10.27
CA GLY A 358 -39.82 -15.11 -9.84
C GLY A 358 -38.84 -14.86 -8.69
N LEU A 359 -37.97 -15.84 -8.41
CA LEU A 359 -36.84 -15.78 -7.47
C LEU A 359 -35.53 -15.43 -8.20
N GLY A 360 -35.56 -15.43 -9.53
CA GLY A 360 -34.53 -14.90 -10.40
C GLY A 360 -34.28 -13.46 -10.00
N HIS A 361 -33.01 -13.13 -9.79
CA HIS A 361 -32.62 -11.82 -9.34
C HIS A 361 -32.93 -10.88 -10.51
N GLY A 362 -34.03 -10.14 -10.37
CA GLY A 362 -34.52 -9.22 -11.38
C GLY A 362 -33.38 -8.35 -11.89
N GLY A 363 -33.35 -8.15 -13.21
CA GLY A 363 -32.33 -7.37 -13.89
C GLY A 363 -32.02 -6.07 -13.16
N GLY A 364 -30.74 -5.82 -12.94
CA GLY A 364 -30.27 -4.65 -12.23
C GLY A 364 -28.83 -4.85 -11.80
N ASP A 365 -27.92 -4.35 -12.62
CA ASP A 365 -26.48 -4.27 -12.44
C ASP A 365 -25.62 -5.50 -12.81
N PRO A 366 -24.95 -5.50 -13.98
CA PRO A 366 -23.95 -6.52 -14.34
C PRO A 366 -22.71 -6.53 -13.43
N SER A 367 -22.53 -5.53 -12.55
CA SER A 367 -21.50 -5.54 -11.50
C SER A 367 -21.86 -6.34 -10.24
N ALA A 368 -23.05 -6.93 -10.22
CA ALA A 368 -23.46 -7.84 -9.15
C ALA A 368 -22.55 -9.09 -9.10
N LEU A 369 -22.30 -9.58 -7.89
CA LEU A 369 -21.32 -10.63 -7.66
C LEU A 369 -21.78 -12.03 -8.15
N LEU A 370 -23.09 -12.26 -8.37
CA LEU A 370 -23.59 -13.55 -8.90
C LEU A 370 -23.25 -13.78 -10.38
N PRO A 371 -23.42 -12.81 -11.30
CA PRO A 371 -22.86 -12.89 -12.65
C PRO A 371 -21.36 -13.24 -12.67
N LEU A 372 -20.58 -12.70 -11.73
CA LEU A 372 -19.15 -13.03 -11.62
C LEU A 372 -18.92 -14.47 -11.17
N ILE A 373 -19.69 -14.96 -10.19
CA ILE A 373 -19.62 -16.36 -9.76
C ILE A 373 -19.98 -17.29 -10.92
N ASP A 374 -21.03 -16.98 -11.67
CA ASP A 374 -21.43 -17.74 -12.86
C ASP A 374 -20.27 -17.79 -13.87
N GLY A 375 -19.77 -16.64 -14.29
CA GLY A 375 -18.64 -16.56 -15.22
C GLY A 375 -17.40 -17.32 -14.72
N LEU A 376 -17.08 -17.23 -13.43
CA LEU A 376 -15.96 -17.96 -12.84
C LEU A 376 -16.18 -19.48 -12.82
N ILE A 377 -17.38 -19.96 -12.48
CA ILE A 377 -17.70 -21.39 -12.52
C ILE A 377 -17.58 -21.91 -13.95
N GLN A 378 -18.11 -21.18 -14.94
CA GLN A 378 -17.98 -21.55 -16.35
C GLN A 378 -16.50 -21.64 -16.79
N ALA A 379 -15.72 -20.59 -16.50
CA ALA A 379 -14.30 -20.54 -16.84
C ALA A 379 -13.49 -21.64 -16.12
N GLY A 380 -13.77 -21.89 -14.84
CA GLY A 380 -13.13 -22.91 -14.03
C GLY A 380 -13.40 -24.33 -14.55
N VAL A 381 -14.65 -24.63 -14.88
CA VAL A 381 -15.03 -25.94 -15.47
C VAL A 381 -14.42 -26.14 -16.86
N ALA A 382 -14.39 -25.10 -17.68
CA ALA A 382 -13.73 -25.13 -18.98
C ALA A 382 -12.18 -25.18 -18.88
N GLY A 383 -11.63 -24.80 -17.72
CA GLY A 383 -10.20 -24.61 -17.50
C GLY A 383 -9.62 -23.46 -18.32
N ASP A 384 -10.43 -22.47 -18.70
CA ASP A 384 -10.01 -21.32 -19.49
C ASP A 384 -9.63 -20.14 -18.60
N VAL A 385 -8.33 -19.82 -18.60
CA VAL A 385 -7.78 -18.72 -17.80
C VAL A 385 -8.19 -17.36 -18.35
N GLN A 386 -8.31 -17.23 -19.67
CA GLN A 386 -8.59 -15.93 -20.29
C GLN A 386 -10.02 -15.50 -19.99
N ASP A 387 -10.97 -16.44 -20.04
CA ASP A 387 -12.36 -16.17 -19.65
C ASP A 387 -12.46 -15.76 -18.17
N ALA A 388 -11.72 -16.44 -17.28
CA ALA A 388 -11.67 -16.05 -15.87
C ALA A 388 -11.10 -14.64 -15.66
N LEU A 389 -10.03 -14.27 -16.39
CA LEU A 389 -9.47 -12.92 -16.33
C LEU A 389 -10.44 -11.86 -16.88
N VAL A 390 -11.21 -12.17 -17.92
CA VAL A 390 -12.24 -11.26 -18.44
C VAL A 390 -13.30 -10.99 -17.38
N VAL A 391 -13.74 -12.03 -16.66
CA VAL A 391 -14.70 -11.90 -15.55
C VAL A 391 -14.12 -11.00 -14.45
N PHE A 392 -12.87 -11.21 -14.05
CA PHE A 392 -12.22 -10.35 -13.05
C PHE A 392 -11.99 -8.92 -13.52
N ASN A 393 -11.68 -8.70 -14.80
CA ASN A 393 -11.44 -7.35 -15.31
C ASN A 393 -12.72 -6.51 -15.40
N GLN A 394 -13.88 -7.14 -15.58
CA GLN A 394 -15.16 -6.43 -15.69
C GLN A 394 -15.62 -5.82 -14.36
N CYS A 395 -15.33 -6.47 -13.23
CA CYS A 395 -15.88 -6.07 -11.93
C CYS A 395 -14.95 -6.23 -10.73
N GLY A 396 -13.72 -6.71 -10.94
CA GLY A 396 -12.70 -6.85 -9.91
C GLY A 396 -11.93 -5.55 -9.70
N SER A 397 -11.34 -5.39 -8.52
CA SER A 397 -10.43 -4.27 -8.28
C SER A 397 -9.09 -4.45 -9.00
N PRO A 398 -8.36 -3.36 -9.25
CA PRO A 398 -6.97 -3.42 -9.72
C PRO A 398 -6.05 -4.29 -8.84
N TRP A 399 -6.30 -4.31 -7.52
CA TRP A 399 -5.58 -5.18 -6.58
C TRP A 399 -5.84 -6.66 -6.90
N LEU A 400 -7.11 -7.04 -7.07
CA LEU A 400 -7.48 -8.42 -7.36
C LEU A 400 -6.87 -8.88 -8.69
N MET A 401 -6.92 -8.03 -9.72
CA MET A 401 -6.34 -8.30 -11.04
C MET A 401 -4.82 -8.48 -11.00
N ALA A 402 -4.10 -7.75 -10.15
CA ALA A 402 -2.65 -7.92 -10.00
C ALA A 402 -2.27 -9.23 -9.27
N HIS A 403 -3.17 -9.76 -8.43
CA HIS A 403 -2.86 -10.87 -7.51
C HIS A 403 -3.49 -12.23 -7.86
N ILE A 404 -4.58 -12.26 -8.64
CA ILE A 404 -5.24 -13.50 -9.10
C ILE A 404 -4.42 -14.30 -10.13
N PRO A 405 -3.73 -13.70 -11.12
CA PRO A 405 -3.12 -14.46 -12.20
C PRO A 405 -2.16 -15.59 -11.77
N PRO A 406 -1.35 -15.46 -10.70
CA PRO A 406 -0.58 -16.59 -10.16
C PRO A 406 -1.44 -17.82 -9.80
N LEU A 407 -2.66 -17.64 -9.28
CA LEU A 407 -3.56 -18.74 -8.90
C LEU A 407 -4.09 -19.48 -10.13
N LEU A 408 -4.30 -18.76 -11.24
CA LEU A 408 -4.80 -19.35 -12.48
C LEU A 408 -3.69 -20.10 -13.26
N GLN A 409 -2.43 -19.79 -12.99
CA GLN A 409 -1.29 -20.27 -13.76
C GLN A 409 -0.94 -21.74 -13.48
N THR A 410 -1.16 -22.24 -12.26
CA THR A 410 -0.48 -23.47 -11.78
C THR A 410 -1.07 -24.77 -12.30
N ASN A 411 -2.32 -24.77 -12.77
CA ASN A 411 -3.03 -26.00 -13.17
C ASN A 411 -3.91 -25.85 -14.42
N SER A 412 -3.95 -24.68 -15.07
CA SER A 412 -4.72 -24.56 -16.31
C SER A 412 -3.94 -25.04 -17.52
N ARG A 413 -4.60 -25.83 -18.36
CA ARG A 413 -4.11 -26.27 -19.68
C ARG A 413 -3.76 -25.11 -20.63
N LYS A 414 -4.31 -23.92 -20.39
CA LYS A 414 -4.09 -22.69 -21.20
C LYS A 414 -3.30 -21.60 -20.45
N ALA A 415 -2.71 -21.91 -19.30
CA ALA A 415 -1.95 -20.96 -18.48
C ALA A 415 -0.73 -20.34 -19.20
N THR A 416 -0.20 -20.99 -20.25
CA THR A 416 0.90 -20.45 -21.06
C THR A 416 0.56 -19.13 -21.74
N ALA A 417 -0.73 -18.86 -21.99
CA ALA A 417 -1.19 -17.58 -22.54
C ALA A 417 -0.90 -16.39 -21.60
N LEU A 418 -0.87 -16.60 -20.28
CA LEU A 418 -0.53 -15.55 -19.30
C LEU A 418 0.93 -15.09 -19.42
N LEU A 419 1.81 -16.01 -19.80
CA LEU A 419 3.25 -15.78 -19.97
C LEU A 419 3.59 -15.31 -21.38
N ALA A 420 2.62 -15.29 -22.31
CA ALA A 420 2.83 -14.78 -23.65
C ALA A 420 3.03 -13.27 -23.61
N GLU A 421 3.92 -12.78 -24.48
CA GLU A 421 4.13 -11.36 -24.66
C GLU A 421 2.94 -10.73 -25.38
N VAL A 422 2.47 -9.60 -24.86
CA VAL A 422 1.49 -8.75 -25.53
C VAL A 422 2.21 -7.99 -26.64
N PRO A 423 1.90 -8.22 -27.94
CA PRO A 423 2.71 -7.72 -29.05
C PRO A 423 2.86 -6.20 -29.09
N GLU A 424 1.86 -5.46 -28.61
CA GLU A 424 1.85 -3.99 -28.63
C GLU A 424 2.62 -3.37 -27.47
N GLN A 425 2.77 -4.09 -26.35
CA GLN A 425 3.37 -3.56 -25.13
C GLN A 425 4.75 -4.16 -24.85
N GLY A 426 5.09 -5.33 -25.43
CA GLY A 426 6.36 -6.00 -25.16
C GLY A 426 6.52 -6.46 -23.71
N VAL A 427 5.42 -6.65 -22.97
CA VAL A 427 5.39 -7.22 -21.61
C VAL A 427 4.49 -8.45 -21.58
N THR A 428 4.66 -9.29 -20.58
CA THR A 428 3.70 -10.38 -20.33
C THR A 428 2.38 -9.81 -19.83
N GLN A 429 1.27 -10.53 -20.03
CA GLN A 429 -0.02 -10.12 -19.45
C GLN A 429 0.07 -9.95 -17.92
N LEU A 430 0.81 -10.84 -17.24
CA LEU A 430 1.05 -10.75 -15.80
C LEU A 430 1.70 -9.42 -15.39
N GLU A 431 2.72 -9.01 -16.12
CA GLU A 431 3.44 -7.77 -15.86
C GLU A 431 2.56 -6.55 -16.17
N ALA A 432 1.76 -6.59 -17.25
CA ALA A 432 0.82 -5.52 -17.59
C ALA A 432 -0.14 -5.20 -16.44
N TRP A 433 -0.77 -6.22 -15.83
CA TRP A 433 -1.68 -6.00 -14.71
C TRP A 433 -1.00 -5.41 -13.47
N ILE A 434 0.25 -5.78 -13.20
CA ILE A 434 1.03 -5.21 -12.08
C ILE A 434 1.39 -3.76 -12.39
N LEU A 435 1.75 -3.43 -13.63
CA LEU A 435 2.03 -2.06 -14.06
C LEU A 435 0.78 -1.19 -13.92
N ASP A 436 -0.36 -1.65 -14.43
CA ASP A 436 -1.65 -0.96 -14.33
C ASP A 436 -2.06 -0.75 -12.86
N TYR A 437 -1.89 -1.78 -12.03
CA TYR A 437 -2.16 -1.63 -10.60
C TYR A 437 -1.21 -0.64 -9.94
N ALA A 438 0.10 -0.73 -10.17
CA ALA A 438 1.07 0.18 -9.60
C ALA A 438 0.81 1.64 -10.00
N THR A 439 0.41 1.91 -11.25
CA THR A 439 0.03 3.26 -11.68
C THR A 439 -1.19 3.78 -10.92
N SER A 440 -2.19 2.93 -10.64
CA SER A 440 -3.35 3.32 -9.82
C SER A 440 -2.97 3.73 -8.38
N LEU A 441 -1.89 3.17 -7.84
CA LEU A 441 -1.40 3.47 -6.48
C LEU A 441 -0.58 4.76 -6.39
N MET A 442 -0.04 5.25 -7.51
CA MET A 442 0.77 6.47 -7.58
C MET A 442 -0.03 7.73 -7.22
N ALA A 443 -1.35 7.69 -7.45
CA ALA A 443 -2.27 8.78 -7.18
C ALA A 443 -2.36 9.20 -5.69
N THR A 444 -1.90 8.36 -4.76
CA THR A 444 -2.06 8.55 -3.31
C THR A 444 -0.71 8.63 -2.58
N LYS A 445 -0.49 9.69 -1.78
CA LYS A 445 0.78 9.99 -1.08
C LYS A 445 1.30 8.87 -0.17
N SER A 446 0.44 7.98 0.34
CA SER A 446 0.82 6.91 1.26
C SER A 446 1.10 5.55 0.60
N THR A 447 0.82 5.40 -0.69
CA THR A 447 0.92 4.10 -1.41
C THR A 447 1.95 4.11 -2.54
N TRP A 448 2.49 5.26 -2.94
CA TRP A 448 3.48 5.32 -4.02
C TRP A 448 4.76 4.54 -3.71
N THR A 449 5.17 4.43 -2.44
CA THR A 449 6.33 3.60 -2.04
C THR A 449 6.06 2.13 -2.28
N ALA A 450 4.84 1.66 -1.98
CA ALA A 450 4.39 0.31 -2.29
C ALA A 450 4.31 0.08 -3.81
N ALA A 451 3.84 1.08 -4.57
CA ALA A 451 3.83 1.05 -6.03
C ALA A 451 5.25 0.86 -6.59
N ALA A 452 6.20 1.67 -6.11
CA ALA A 452 7.59 1.61 -6.52
C ALA A 452 8.25 0.26 -6.20
N ASP A 453 7.94 -0.30 -5.03
CA ASP A 453 8.35 -1.64 -4.64
C ASP A 453 7.78 -2.74 -5.53
N MET A 454 6.52 -2.62 -6.00
CA MET A 454 5.92 -3.56 -6.95
C MET A 454 6.51 -3.43 -8.36
N LEU A 455 6.74 -2.20 -8.84
CA LEU A 455 7.42 -1.95 -10.11
C LEU A 455 8.83 -2.54 -10.12
N ALA A 456 9.54 -2.48 -9.00
CA ALA A 456 10.86 -3.09 -8.89
C ALA A 456 10.88 -4.61 -9.03
N CYS A 457 9.75 -5.29 -8.80
CA CYS A 457 9.60 -6.73 -9.02
C CYS A 457 9.29 -7.09 -10.48
N CYS A 458 9.00 -6.12 -11.35
CA CYS A 458 8.63 -6.39 -12.74
C CYS A 458 9.88 -6.55 -13.63
N PRO A 459 10.01 -7.64 -14.41
CA PRO A 459 11.26 -8.01 -15.06
C PRO A 459 11.60 -7.21 -16.32
N ARG A 460 10.62 -6.70 -17.09
CA ARG A 460 10.88 -6.04 -18.38
C ARG A 460 10.79 -4.52 -18.29
N GLN A 461 9.64 -4.00 -17.89
CA GLN A 461 9.35 -2.57 -17.88
C GLN A 461 9.33 -1.94 -16.49
N GLY A 462 9.42 -2.76 -15.44
CA GLY A 462 9.41 -2.29 -14.04
C GLY A 462 10.39 -1.16 -13.75
N LYS A 463 11.64 -1.30 -14.21
CA LYS A 463 12.68 -0.29 -14.01
C LYS A 463 12.35 1.03 -14.71
N ALA A 464 11.95 0.98 -15.98
CA ALA A 464 11.62 2.17 -16.76
C ALA A 464 10.38 2.89 -16.20
N ALA A 465 9.35 2.12 -15.80
CA ALA A 465 8.17 2.63 -15.14
C ALA A 465 8.51 3.29 -13.79
N LEU A 466 9.44 2.69 -13.02
CA LEU A 466 9.91 3.26 -11.76
C LEU A 466 10.68 4.58 -11.96
N GLU A 467 11.55 4.65 -12.96
CA GLU A 467 12.26 5.88 -13.32
C GLU A 467 11.29 7.00 -13.73
N ALA A 468 10.26 6.67 -14.52
CA ALA A 468 9.19 7.59 -14.89
C ALA A 468 8.38 8.05 -13.67
N LEU A 469 8.00 7.13 -12.78
CA LEU A 469 7.31 7.44 -11.52
C LEU A 469 8.10 8.45 -10.69
N LEU A 470 9.40 8.19 -10.49
CA LEU A 470 10.28 9.06 -9.73
C LEU A 470 10.41 10.45 -10.36
N HIS A 471 10.42 10.52 -11.69
CA HIS A 471 10.45 11.79 -12.42
C HIS A 471 9.14 12.58 -12.29
N HIS A 472 7.99 11.94 -12.08
CA HIS A 472 6.71 12.64 -11.93
C HIS A 472 6.34 12.98 -10.48
N LEU A 473 7.13 12.55 -9.49
CA LEU A 473 6.86 12.91 -8.10
C LEU A 473 6.97 14.43 -7.86
N PRO A 474 6.03 15.03 -7.11
CA PRO A 474 6.05 16.45 -6.76
C PRO A 474 7.04 16.72 -5.60
N VAL A 475 8.32 16.38 -5.78
CA VAL A 475 9.41 16.61 -4.79
C VAL A 475 9.71 18.09 -4.53
N GLU A 476 9.14 18.96 -5.35
CA GLU A 476 9.38 20.41 -5.36
C GLU A 476 8.44 21.17 -4.42
N GLU A 477 7.35 20.56 -3.94
CA GLU A 477 6.38 21.22 -3.06
C GLU A 477 6.96 21.53 -1.66
N GLU A 478 6.63 22.70 -1.12
CA GLU A 478 7.10 23.15 0.20
C GLU A 478 6.61 22.21 1.32
N GLY A 479 7.55 21.64 2.08
CA GLY A 479 7.28 20.78 3.25
C GLY A 479 7.53 19.27 3.03
N ASP A 480 7.72 18.82 1.78
CA ASP A 480 7.84 17.40 1.44
C ASP A 480 9.30 16.86 1.41
N GLU A 481 10.16 17.32 2.33
CA GLU A 481 11.52 16.76 2.49
C GLU A 481 11.52 15.26 2.80
N VAL A 482 10.47 14.79 3.46
CA VAL A 482 10.24 13.37 3.76
C VAL A 482 10.07 12.59 2.45
N LEU A 483 9.34 13.14 1.48
CA LEU A 483 9.10 12.53 0.17
C LEU A 483 10.41 12.47 -0.63
N ALA A 484 11.18 13.56 -0.68
CA ALA A 484 12.48 13.59 -1.34
C ALA A 484 13.45 12.55 -0.74
N ARG A 485 13.47 12.42 0.59
CA ARG A 485 14.31 11.43 1.29
C ARG A 485 13.89 10.00 1.00
N ALA A 486 12.58 9.73 1.00
CA ALA A 486 12.04 8.42 0.64
C ALA A 486 12.36 8.07 -0.82
N ALA A 487 12.22 9.02 -1.75
CA ALA A 487 12.55 8.82 -3.17
C ALA A 487 14.04 8.50 -3.35
N LEU A 488 14.94 9.25 -2.68
CA LEU A 488 16.37 8.96 -2.71
C LEU A 488 16.74 7.61 -2.08
N HIS A 489 16.07 7.22 -0.99
CA HIS A 489 16.27 5.91 -0.40
C HIS A 489 15.92 4.80 -1.39
N LEU A 490 14.79 4.95 -2.09
CA LEU A 490 14.33 3.99 -3.09
C LEU A 490 15.27 3.93 -4.30
N CYS A 491 15.77 5.08 -4.77
CA CYS A 491 16.81 5.12 -5.80
C CYS A 491 18.07 4.34 -5.38
N ARG A 492 18.50 4.44 -4.12
CA ARG A 492 19.65 3.67 -3.61
C ARG A 492 19.35 2.17 -3.56
N GLN A 493 18.18 1.80 -3.05
CA GLN A 493 17.74 0.41 -2.97
C GLN A 493 17.74 -0.28 -4.34
N HIS A 494 17.28 0.42 -5.38
CA HIS A 494 17.18 -0.11 -6.74
C HIS A 494 18.31 0.31 -7.69
N ARG A 495 19.37 0.95 -7.16
CA ARG A 495 20.57 1.40 -7.93
C ARG A 495 20.24 2.34 -9.11
N LEU A 496 19.28 3.25 -8.91
CA LEU A 496 18.85 4.26 -9.89
C LEU A 496 19.61 5.59 -9.69
N HIS A 497 20.90 5.59 -10.02
CA HIS A 497 21.75 6.77 -9.79
C HIS A 497 21.33 7.99 -10.62
N ALA A 498 20.97 7.80 -11.89
CA ALA A 498 20.56 8.90 -12.78
C ALA A 498 19.30 9.61 -12.27
N SER A 499 18.29 8.86 -11.83
CA SER A 499 17.06 9.41 -11.25
C SER A 499 17.31 10.13 -9.93
N ALA A 500 18.23 9.63 -9.09
CA ALA A 500 18.62 10.30 -7.85
C ALA A 500 19.24 11.68 -8.12
N THR A 501 20.14 11.76 -9.12
CA THR A 501 20.73 13.02 -9.57
C THR A 501 19.67 13.98 -10.12
N ASP A 502 18.73 13.49 -10.92
CA ASP A 502 17.64 14.30 -11.49
C ASP A 502 16.73 14.89 -10.39
N ILE A 503 16.34 14.09 -9.40
CA ILE A 503 15.55 14.55 -8.24
C ILE A 503 16.30 15.67 -7.49
N CYS A 504 17.56 15.44 -7.13
CA CYS A 504 18.37 16.44 -6.43
C CYS A 504 18.47 17.74 -7.24
N ARG A 505 18.68 17.64 -8.55
CA ARG A 505 18.77 18.77 -9.48
C ARG A 505 17.48 19.58 -9.56
N ARG A 506 16.32 18.91 -9.60
CA ARG A 506 15.01 19.56 -9.63
C ARG A 506 14.71 20.31 -8.34
N ILE A 507 14.97 19.69 -7.19
CA ILE A 507 14.83 20.33 -5.88
C ILE A 507 15.76 21.54 -5.78
N ALA A 508 17.01 21.40 -6.21
CA ALA A 508 17.98 22.50 -6.19
C ALA A 508 17.49 23.71 -7.02
N MET A 509 17.02 23.47 -8.25
CA MET A 509 16.48 24.52 -9.13
C MET A 509 15.23 25.16 -8.54
N HIS A 510 14.36 24.39 -7.90
CA HIS A 510 13.15 24.92 -7.27
C HIS A 510 13.49 25.85 -6.10
N ARG A 511 14.35 25.39 -5.17
CA ARG A 511 14.82 26.18 -4.01
C ARG A 511 15.54 27.45 -4.45
N TRP A 512 16.33 27.37 -5.52
CA TRP A 512 16.98 28.53 -6.11
C TRP A 512 15.97 29.60 -6.56
N ARG A 513 14.91 29.20 -7.27
CA ARG A 513 13.85 30.12 -7.72
C ARG A 513 13.06 30.76 -6.57
N GLN A 514 13.02 30.11 -5.41
CA GLN A 514 12.40 30.63 -4.19
C GLN A 514 13.32 31.57 -3.39
N GLY A 515 14.56 31.82 -3.84
CA GLY A 515 15.54 32.64 -3.13
C GLY A 515 16.25 31.91 -1.99
N GLN A 516 16.07 30.60 -1.84
CA GLN A 516 16.72 29.78 -0.81
C GLN A 516 18.06 29.25 -1.34
N THR A 517 19.05 30.13 -1.39
CA THR A 517 20.36 29.90 -2.04
C THR A 517 21.16 28.77 -1.38
N ALA A 518 21.30 28.80 -0.04
CA ALA A 518 22.02 27.77 0.71
C ALA A 518 21.41 26.37 0.52
N ALA A 519 20.08 26.26 0.60
CA ALA A 519 19.38 25.01 0.34
C ALA A 519 19.60 24.52 -1.10
N ALA A 520 19.49 25.40 -2.10
CA ALA A 520 19.75 25.06 -3.49
C ALA A 520 21.16 24.47 -3.70
N LEU A 521 22.16 25.06 -3.05
CA LEU A 521 23.56 24.63 -3.15
C LEU A 521 23.78 23.26 -2.52
N THR A 522 23.19 22.98 -1.36
CA THR A 522 23.27 21.64 -0.75
C THR A 522 22.68 20.54 -1.64
N TRP A 523 21.58 20.82 -2.33
CA TRP A 523 20.94 19.87 -3.24
C TRP A 523 21.70 19.73 -4.57
N ALA A 524 22.30 20.81 -5.08
CA ALA A 524 23.16 20.78 -6.27
C ALA A 524 24.44 19.97 -6.02
N GLY A 525 25.06 20.12 -4.85
CA GLY A 525 26.21 19.31 -4.43
C GLY A 525 25.86 17.82 -4.31
N ARG A 526 24.70 17.50 -3.74
CA ARG A 526 24.20 16.10 -3.72
C ARG A 526 23.93 15.53 -5.11
N ALA A 527 23.64 16.37 -6.11
CA ALA A 527 23.49 15.96 -7.50
C ALA A 527 24.83 15.76 -8.22
N GLY A 528 25.94 16.27 -7.67
CA GLY A 528 27.24 16.32 -8.34
C GLY A 528 27.25 17.28 -9.55
N ASP A 529 26.38 18.30 -9.54
CA ASP A 529 26.20 19.24 -10.66
C ASP A 529 26.96 20.55 -10.36
N SER A 530 28.28 20.52 -10.58
CA SER A 530 29.21 21.60 -10.23
C SER A 530 28.91 22.90 -10.97
N GLU A 531 28.58 22.82 -12.26
CA GLU A 531 28.25 23.99 -13.08
C GLU A 531 27.04 24.75 -12.53
N ARG A 532 26.00 24.04 -12.08
CA ARG A 532 24.82 24.67 -11.47
C ARG A 532 25.09 25.19 -10.06
N ALA A 533 25.89 24.47 -9.28
CA ALA A 533 26.29 24.94 -7.95
C ALA A 533 27.06 26.27 -8.06
N GLU A 534 27.99 26.38 -8.99
CA GLU A 534 28.70 27.63 -9.27
C GLU A 534 27.74 28.75 -9.73
N ALA A 535 26.79 28.43 -10.62
CA ALA A 535 25.80 29.39 -11.09
C ALA A 535 24.88 29.91 -9.97
N PHE A 536 24.49 29.06 -9.02
CA PHE A 536 23.70 29.44 -7.85
C PHE A 536 24.51 30.23 -6.83
N ALA A 537 25.81 29.95 -6.69
CA ALA A 537 26.68 30.67 -5.78
C ALA A 537 27.06 32.06 -6.31
N ALA A 538 27.09 32.26 -7.63
CA ALA A 538 27.60 33.49 -8.26
C ALA A 538 26.96 34.80 -7.76
N PRO A 539 25.63 34.92 -7.54
CA PRO A 539 25.04 36.15 -7.01
C PRO A 539 25.44 36.43 -5.56
N LEU A 540 25.61 35.38 -4.75
CA LEU A 540 26.02 35.48 -3.36
C LEU A 540 27.50 35.88 -3.26
N ILE A 541 28.33 35.30 -4.12
CA ILE A 541 29.72 35.70 -4.32
C ILE A 541 29.80 37.18 -4.71
N GLN A 542 28.98 37.64 -5.65
CA GLN A 542 28.95 39.06 -6.07
C GLN A 542 28.47 40.01 -4.97
N ALA A 543 27.50 39.61 -4.16
CA ALA A 543 27.03 40.42 -3.02
C ALA A 543 28.15 40.62 -1.99
N ILE A 544 28.83 39.53 -1.63
CA ILE A 544 29.99 39.56 -0.73
C ILE A 544 31.14 40.37 -1.31
N GLU A 545 31.42 40.23 -2.62
CA GLU A 545 32.39 41.08 -3.31
C GLU A 545 32.04 42.56 -3.16
N HIS A 546 30.78 42.93 -3.34
CA HIS A 546 30.33 44.32 -3.22
C HIS A 546 30.42 44.85 -1.78
N GLU A 547 30.06 44.06 -0.76
CA GLU A 547 30.23 44.43 0.65
C GLU A 547 31.71 44.58 1.05
N LEU A 548 32.56 43.64 0.65
CA LEU A 548 34.00 43.69 0.92
C LEU A 548 34.69 44.84 0.17
N CYS A 549 34.20 45.21 -1.02
CA CYS A 549 34.72 46.36 -1.76
C CYS A 549 34.24 47.70 -1.17
N SER A 550 32.98 47.81 -0.75
CA SER A 550 32.38 49.06 -0.23
C SER A 550 32.86 49.43 1.18
N THR A 551 33.13 48.43 2.03
CA THR A 551 33.75 48.62 3.36
C THR A 551 35.15 49.23 3.30
N SER A 552 35.81 49.22 2.13
CA SER A 552 37.12 49.85 1.94
C SER A 552 37.07 51.34 1.52
N LEU A 553 35.88 51.90 1.31
CA LEU A 553 35.69 53.27 0.81
C LEU A 553 35.15 54.27 1.85
N SER A 554 34.80 53.85 3.07
CA SER A 554 34.47 54.79 4.14
C SER A 554 35.08 54.37 5.46
N SER A 555 35.73 55.32 6.13
CA SER A 555 36.36 55.20 7.45
C SER A 555 35.34 55.08 8.60
N HIS A 556 34.22 54.38 8.40
CA HIS A 556 33.22 54.16 9.42
C HIS A 556 33.00 52.65 9.61
N HIS A 557 33.08 52.25 10.88
CA HIS A 557 32.83 50.89 11.40
C HIS A 557 31.70 50.17 10.65
N PRO A 558 31.92 48.92 10.17
CA PRO A 558 30.83 48.10 9.66
C PRO A 558 29.86 47.77 10.81
N GLN A 559 28.55 47.87 10.58
CA GLN A 559 27.57 47.32 11.52
C GLN A 559 27.63 45.78 11.48
N PRO A 560 27.84 45.10 12.62
CA PRO A 560 28.28 43.71 12.68
C PRO A 560 27.20 42.63 12.45
N GLY A 561 26.04 42.96 11.85
CA GLY A 561 24.91 42.02 11.71
C GLY A 561 24.71 41.38 10.34
N SER A 562 25.13 42.05 9.24
CA SER A 562 24.83 41.62 7.85
C SER A 562 25.71 40.47 7.38
N LEU A 563 27.03 40.61 7.58
CA LEU A 563 28.03 39.66 7.09
C LEU A 563 27.94 38.27 7.76
N THR A 564 27.42 38.17 8.99
CA THR A 564 27.38 36.92 9.75
C THR A 564 26.32 35.95 9.23
N GLU A 565 25.14 36.44 8.85
CA GLU A 565 24.09 35.58 8.28
C GLU A 565 24.50 35.09 6.88
N GLU A 566 25.09 35.95 6.04
CA GLU A 566 25.48 35.61 4.67
C GLU A 566 26.73 34.70 4.58
N LEU A 567 27.65 34.76 5.57
CA LEU A 567 28.81 33.87 5.68
C LEU A 567 28.47 32.49 6.29
N GLU A 568 27.49 32.42 7.20
CA GLU A 568 26.97 31.13 7.68
C GLU A 568 26.27 30.34 6.54
N ASP A 569 25.56 31.05 5.65
CA ASP A 569 24.92 30.49 4.45
C ASP A 569 25.91 29.98 3.39
N LEU A 570 27.18 30.40 3.45
CA LEU A 570 28.26 29.93 2.56
C LEU A 570 28.88 28.60 2.97
N LEU A 571 28.82 28.22 4.24
CA LEU A 571 29.47 27.02 4.75
C LEU A 571 29.02 25.72 4.03
N PRO A 572 27.73 25.53 3.70
CA PRO A 572 27.27 24.37 2.93
C PRO A 572 27.71 24.38 1.46
N VAL A 573 27.99 25.56 0.90
CA VAL A 573 28.38 25.79 -0.50
C VAL A 573 29.78 25.21 -0.77
N LEU A 574 30.68 25.39 0.17
CA LEU A 574 32.09 24.98 0.06
C LEU A 574 32.25 23.48 0.25
N GLN A 575 31.50 22.90 1.18
CA GLN A 575 31.45 21.45 1.38
C GLN A 575 31.00 20.71 0.12
N CYS A 576 30.19 21.34 -0.74
CA CYS A 576 29.74 20.78 -2.00
C CYS A 576 30.78 20.88 -3.13
N LEU A 577 31.69 21.86 -3.07
CA LEU A 577 32.74 22.11 -4.06
C LEU A 577 34.01 21.26 -3.81
N ASP A 578 34.23 20.78 -2.59
CA ASP A 578 35.34 19.86 -2.25
C ASP A 578 35.28 18.50 -2.97
N HIS A 579 34.12 18.11 -3.52
CA HIS A 579 33.91 16.80 -4.14
C HIS A 579 34.27 16.72 -5.64
N THR A 580 34.74 17.81 -6.25
CA THR A 580 34.82 17.91 -7.72
C THR A 580 36.20 17.75 -8.36
N GLU A 581 37.27 17.41 -7.62
CA GLU A 581 38.59 17.17 -8.24
C GLU A 581 39.23 15.80 -7.91
N SER A 582 38.90 14.79 -8.72
CA SER A 582 39.84 14.04 -9.57
C SER A 582 39.27 12.68 -10.02
N PRO A 583 39.34 12.32 -11.31
CA PRO A 583 39.04 10.97 -11.79
C PRO A 583 40.33 10.14 -11.83
N SER A 584 40.78 9.60 -10.69
CA SER A 584 41.82 8.56 -10.69
C SER A 584 41.90 7.81 -9.35
N ALA A 585 41.99 6.49 -9.48
CA ALA A 585 42.27 5.48 -8.44
C ALA A 585 41.11 5.06 -7.53
N ALA A 586 40.95 3.74 -7.47
CA ALA A 586 39.88 3.01 -6.82
C ALA A 586 40.01 2.92 -5.28
N ALA A 587 38.84 2.94 -4.63
CA ALA A 587 38.47 2.33 -3.34
C ALA A 587 38.89 3.02 -2.02
N PRO A 588 38.22 2.70 -0.88
CA PRO A 588 36.82 2.32 -0.67
C PRO A 588 36.07 3.28 0.27
N SER A 589 34.74 3.30 0.13
CA SER A 589 33.76 3.81 1.07
C SER A 589 33.91 3.22 2.48
N SER A 590 34.16 4.06 3.49
CA SER A 590 33.72 3.85 4.90
C SER A 590 34.25 4.86 5.93
N SER A 591 35.24 5.71 5.63
CA SER A 591 35.85 6.59 6.66
C SER A 591 35.31 8.02 6.73
N THR A 592 34.56 8.51 5.74
CA THR A 592 34.05 9.90 5.75
C THR A 592 32.86 10.13 6.69
N HIS A 593 32.16 9.08 7.12
CA HIS A 593 31.05 9.22 8.07
C HIS A 593 31.47 9.53 9.51
N HIS A 594 32.72 9.24 9.92
CA HIS A 594 33.19 9.51 11.28
C HIS A 594 33.74 10.92 11.51
N ALA A 595 34.09 11.67 10.46
CA ALA A 595 34.46 13.08 10.60
C ALA A 595 33.24 14.01 10.82
N HIS A 596 32.03 13.52 10.51
CA HIS A 596 30.78 14.30 10.61
C HIS A 596 30.23 14.48 12.04
N GLN A 597 30.87 13.94 13.08
CA GLN A 597 30.37 14.03 14.47
C GLN A 597 31.26 14.81 15.43
N SER A 598 32.33 15.44 14.95
CA SER A 598 33.22 16.25 15.79
C SER A 598 33.58 17.57 15.12
N PHE A 599 32.56 18.37 14.83
CA PHE A 599 32.73 19.81 14.87
C PHE A 599 32.34 20.26 16.27
N PRO A 600 33.26 20.85 17.06
CA PRO A 600 32.85 21.50 18.29
C PRO A 600 31.87 22.60 17.90
N SER A 601 30.69 22.59 18.51
CA SER A 601 29.70 23.65 18.38
C SER A 601 30.40 25.00 18.51
N LEU A 602 30.53 25.72 17.40
CA LEU A 602 31.07 27.08 17.39
C LEU A 602 30.09 27.94 18.19
N HIS A 603 30.34 28.10 19.48
CA HIS A 603 29.71 29.15 20.27
C HIS A 603 30.28 30.48 19.79
N ILE A 604 29.53 31.12 18.88
CA ILE A 604 29.78 32.46 18.40
C ILE A 604 29.55 33.41 19.58
N HIS A 605 30.62 33.74 20.30
CA HIS A 605 30.61 34.84 21.23
C HIS A 605 30.78 36.14 20.44
N HIS A 606 29.82 37.05 20.59
CA HIS A 606 29.81 38.39 20.00
C HIS A 606 31.03 39.23 20.40
N THR A 607 32.14 39.07 19.68
CA THR A 607 33.24 40.05 19.64
C THR A 607 33.87 40.06 18.25
N GLU A 608 34.10 41.25 17.70
CA GLU A 608 34.58 41.53 16.34
C GLU A 608 35.74 40.66 15.76
N PRO A 609 36.67 40.02 16.52
CA PRO A 609 37.69 39.15 15.93
C PRO A 609 37.25 37.75 15.48
N SER A 610 36.03 37.28 15.77
CA SER A 610 35.58 35.93 15.40
C SER A 610 35.27 35.76 13.90
N ASN A 611 34.75 36.80 13.23
CA ASN A 611 34.24 36.69 11.86
C ASN A 611 35.36 36.50 10.82
N ILE A 612 36.50 37.16 11.04
CA ILE A 612 37.66 37.07 10.14
C ILE A 612 38.45 35.78 10.43
N ALA A 613 38.47 35.27 11.67
CA ALA A 613 39.06 33.97 11.98
C ALA A 613 38.34 32.82 11.26
N CYS A 614 37.00 32.85 11.19
CA CYS A 614 36.22 31.92 10.35
C CYS A 614 36.54 32.07 8.85
N CYS A 615 36.73 33.30 8.35
CA CYS A 615 37.14 33.54 6.96
C CYS A 615 38.58 33.05 6.64
N LEU A 616 39.44 32.98 7.66
CA LEU A 616 40.81 32.47 7.54
C LEU A 616 40.85 30.94 7.65
N GLU A 617 40.02 30.32 8.50
CA GLU A 617 39.78 28.86 8.45
C GLU A 617 39.17 28.44 7.09
N TYR A 618 38.28 29.25 6.52
CA TYR A 618 37.69 29.09 5.18
C TYR A 618 38.73 29.07 4.06
N LEU A 619 39.81 29.86 4.16
CA LEU A 619 40.92 29.84 3.20
C LEU A 619 41.92 28.70 3.45
N ASN A 620 41.85 28.06 4.61
CA ASN A 620 42.81 27.06 5.09
C ASN A 620 42.29 25.61 4.96
N LEU A 621 40.99 25.42 4.70
CA LEU A 621 40.40 24.12 4.38
C LEU A 621 40.87 23.66 2.99
N ARG A 622 41.64 22.56 3.01
CA ARG A 622 42.36 21.96 1.89
C ARG A 622 41.44 21.27 0.88
N SER A 623 40.83 22.02 -0.06
CA SER A 623 40.58 21.64 -1.46
C SER A 623 39.69 22.70 -2.12
N ALA A 624 39.84 22.90 -3.44
CA ALA A 624 39.03 23.79 -4.28
C ALA A 624 38.69 25.17 -3.69
N LEU A 625 39.68 26.06 -3.83
CA LEU A 625 39.69 27.46 -3.42
C LEU A 625 38.37 28.23 -3.71
N PRO A 626 38.02 29.27 -2.91
CA PRO A 626 36.96 30.20 -3.30
C PRO A 626 37.21 30.74 -4.72
N PRO A 627 36.16 31.14 -5.45
CA PRO A 627 36.32 31.72 -6.78
C PRO A 627 37.42 32.78 -6.71
N LEU A 628 38.36 32.75 -7.67
CA LEU A 628 39.58 33.58 -7.72
C LEU A 628 39.34 35.05 -7.31
N ARG A 629 38.15 35.55 -7.60
CA ARG A 629 37.65 36.89 -7.28
C ARG A 629 37.61 37.23 -5.78
N LEU A 630 37.38 36.25 -4.91
CA LEU A 630 37.18 36.45 -3.47
C LEU A 630 38.46 36.33 -2.64
N ARG A 631 39.51 35.68 -3.15
CA ARG A 631 40.77 35.43 -2.39
C ARG A 631 41.40 36.74 -1.92
N LEU A 632 41.65 37.67 -2.85
CA LEU A 632 42.33 38.93 -2.53
C LEU A 632 41.47 39.89 -1.67
N PRO A 633 40.16 40.06 -1.91
CA PRO A 633 39.29 40.83 -1.02
C PRO A 633 39.22 40.28 0.41
N ILE A 634 39.09 38.96 0.59
CA ILE A 634 39.05 38.31 1.92
C ILE A 634 40.38 38.50 2.64
N LEU A 635 41.51 38.24 1.97
CA LEU A 635 42.84 38.44 2.54
C LEU A 635 43.11 39.90 2.91
N HIS A 636 42.63 40.84 2.10
CA HIS A 636 42.72 42.27 2.42
C HIS A 636 41.84 42.66 3.61
N ALA A 637 40.61 42.15 3.70
CA ALA A 637 39.74 42.36 4.85
C ALA A 637 40.33 41.74 6.14
N ALA A 638 41.17 40.71 6.01
CA ALA A 638 41.83 40.05 7.12
C ALA A 638 43.08 40.74 7.67
N ILE A 639 43.58 41.81 7.02
CA ILE A 639 44.76 42.58 7.46
C ILE A 639 44.71 42.98 8.95
N PRO A 640 43.59 43.49 9.51
CA PRO A 640 43.54 43.88 10.92
C PRO A 640 43.73 42.72 11.90
N LEU A 641 43.33 41.49 11.52
CA LEU A 641 43.60 40.30 12.33
C LEU A 641 45.04 39.81 12.19
N LEU A 642 45.61 39.91 10.98
CA LEU A 642 47.01 39.57 10.75
C LEU A 642 47.95 40.51 11.52
N ASP A 643 47.58 41.78 11.65
CA ASP A 643 48.32 42.80 12.41
C ASP A 643 47.95 42.86 13.92
N ALA A 644 47.03 42.01 14.40
CA ALA A 644 46.61 42.00 15.80
C ALA A 644 47.75 41.55 16.74
N GLN A 645 47.85 42.17 17.91
CA GLN A 645 48.77 41.78 18.98
C GLN A 645 48.00 41.48 20.27
N PRO A 646 48.07 40.25 20.84
CA PRO A 646 48.84 39.10 20.37
C PRO A 646 48.32 38.50 19.04
N PRO A 647 49.19 37.81 18.27
CA PRO A 647 48.77 37.22 16.99
C PRO A 647 47.69 36.17 17.22
N VAL A 648 46.56 36.35 16.52
CA VAL A 648 45.38 35.47 16.62
C VAL A 648 45.57 34.19 15.79
N VAL A 649 46.35 34.27 14.70
CA VAL A 649 46.57 33.18 13.73
C VAL A 649 47.84 32.39 14.10
N GLN A 650 47.76 31.06 14.11
CA GLN A 650 48.89 30.20 14.45
C GLN A 650 49.90 30.12 13.30
N HIS A 651 51.16 29.81 13.62
CA HIS A 651 52.24 29.74 12.63
C HIS A 651 51.96 28.76 11.47
N ALA A 652 51.31 27.61 11.74
CA ALA A 652 50.96 26.63 10.72
C ALA A 652 49.88 27.14 9.74
N GLU A 653 48.91 27.89 10.25
CA GLU A 653 47.82 28.49 9.47
C GLU A 653 48.33 29.62 8.59
N LEU A 654 49.31 30.38 9.09
CA LEU A 654 49.94 31.47 8.37
C LEU A 654 50.70 31.00 7.12
N HIS A 655 51.35 29.82 7.17
CA HIS A 655 52.01 29.20 6.01
C HIS A 655 51.03 28.71 4.95
N ALA A 656 49.88 28.17 5.36
CA ALA A 656 48.85 27.75 4.41
C ALA A 656 48.20 28.94 3.69
N LEU A 657 47.98 30.04 4.40
CA LEU A 657 47.49 31.29 3.81
C LEU A 657 48.49 31.93 2.85
N LEU A 658 49.79 31.82 3.13
CA LEU A 658 50.86 32.24 2.22
C LEU A 658 50.89 31.39 0.94
N ALA A 659 50.73 30.06 1.06
CA ALA A 659 50.61 29.19 -0.12
C ALA A 659 49.37 29.52 -0.97
N ALA A 660 48.25 29.91 -0.34
CA ALA A 660 47.04 30.36 -1.04
C ALA A 660 47.24 31.71 -1.76
N LEU A 661 48.05 32.61 -1.19
CA LEU A 661 48.48 33.86 -1.83
C LEU A 661 49.37 33.60 -3.05
N GLU A 662 50.35 32.70 -2.91
CA GLU A 662 51.28 32.34 -3.99
C GLU A 662 50.53 31.67 -5.16
N GLY A 663 49.61 30.74 -4.88
CA GLY A 663 48.77 30.12 -5.92
C GLY A 663 47.85 31.13 -6.64
N ALA A 664 47.34 32.14 -5.92
CA ALA A 664 46.56 33.22 -6.53
C ALA A 664 47.42 34.14 -7.44
N GLU A 665 48.73 34.25 -7.18
CA GLU A 665 49.67 35.02 -7.99
C GLU A 665 50.11 34.24 -9.24
N GLU A 666 50.39 32.94 -9.13
CA GLU A 666 50.78 32.08 -10.26
C GLU A 666 49.65 31.95 -11.30
N GLU A 667 48.40 31.78 -10.87
CA GLU A 667 47.23 31.70 -11.76
C GLU A 667 46.94 33.05 -12.45
N GLN A 668 47.36 34.17 -11.85
CA GLN A 668 47.24 35.52 -12.41
C GLN A 668 48.26 35.80 -13.53
N GLU A 669 49.41 35.12 -13.52
CA GLU A 669 50.42 35.20 -14.58
C GLU A 669 50.09 34.28 -15.78
N CYS A 670 49.37 33.18 -15.55
CA CYS A 670 49.02 32.21 -16.60
C CYS A 670 47.86 32.62 -17.53
N PHE A 671 46.90 33.41 -17.04
CA PHE A 671 45.67 33.76 -17.77
C PHE A 671 45.63 35.29 -18.01
N GLY A 672 46.42 35.76 -18.99
CA GLY A 672 46.43 37.17 -19.41
C GLY A 672 45.06 37.70 -19.86
N ASP A 673 44.89 39.03 -19.78
CA ASP A 673 43.78 39.94 -20.20
C ASP A 673 42.31 39.51 -20.08
N ASP A 674 41.91 38.25 -20.30
CA ASP A 674 40.53 37.76 -20.21
C ASP A 674 40.01 37.69 -18.75
N LEU A 675 40.90 37.57 -17.75
CA LEU A 675 40.58 37.73 -16.32
C LEU A 675 40.40 39.18 -15.88
N MET A 676 40.67 40.18 -16.73
CA MET A 676 40.47 41.60 -16.36
C MET A 676 39.00 41.97 -16.19
N ALA A 677 38.07 41.19 -16.76
CA ALA A 677 36.63 41.34 -16.55
C ALA A 677 36.12 40.65 -15.26
N ILE A 678 36.99 39.86 -14.61
CA ILE A 678 36.62 38.95 -13.52
C ILE A 678 36.89 39.58 -12.15
N ASN A 679 37.79 40.57 -12.04
CA ASN A 679 38.12 41.24 -10.77
C ASN A 679 37.57 42.68 -10.68
N THR A 680 36.94 43.01 -9.55
CA THR A 680 36.25 44.29 -9.30
C THR A 680 37.18 45.48 -9.06
N TRP A 681 38.47 45.26 -8.75
CA TRP A 681 39.45 46.33 -8.51
C TRP A 681 40.28 46.69 -9.75
N PRO A 682 40.48 47.99 -10.05
CA PRO A 682 41.47 48.46 -11.03
C PRO A 682 42.86 47.84 -10.78
N ALA A 683 43.61 47.57 -11.86
CA ALA A 683 44.92 46.88 -11.78
C ALA A 683 45.91 47.56 -10.81
N GLU A 684 45.88 48.89 -10.71
CA GLU A 684 46.71 49.66 -9.78
C GLU A 684 46.30 49.48 -8.31
N GLN A 685 44.99 49.44 -8.02
CA GLN A 685 44.49 49.17 -6.67
C GLN A 685 44.80 47.75 -6.22
N ARG A 686 44.71 46.76 -7.10
CA ARG A 686 45.07 45.36 -6.78
C ARG A 686 46.51 45.22 -6.32
N ARG A 687 47.47 45.83 -7.02
CA ARG A 687 48.89 45.80 -6.63
C ARG A 687 49.13 46.42 -5.25
N ALA A 688 48.47 47.55 -4.97
CA ALA A 688 48.58 48.21 -3.67
C ALA A 688 47.99 47.36 -2.53
N LYS A 689 46.84 46.72 -2.77
CA LYS A 689 46.15 45.87 -1.80
C LYS A 689 46.92 44.56 -1.52
N LEU A 690 47.47 43.95 -2.57
CA LEU A 690 48.33 42.76 -2.47
C LEU A 690 49.63 43.08 -1.70
N MET A 691 50.24 44.24 -1.93
CA MET A 691 51.37 44.70 -1.13
C MET A 691 51.01 44.92 0.35
N ALA A 692 49.82 45.48 0.64
CA ALA A 692 49.36 45.67 2.01
C ALA A 692 49.17 44.32 2.75
N VAL A 693 48.59 43.33 2.08
CA VAL A 693 48.46 41.96 2.60
C VAL A 693 49.83 41.33 2.87
N ARG A 694 50.76 41.38 1.92
CA ARG A 694 52.14 40.88 2.10
C ARG A 694 52.84 41.52 3.30
N LEU A 695 52.65 42.83 3.48
CA LEU A 695 53.22 43.56 4.61
C LEU A 695 52.66 43.07 5.95
N ALA A 696 51.35 42.86 6.03
CA ALA A 696 50.69 42.32 7.23
C ALA A 696 51.15 40.88 7.54
N PHE A 697 51.25 40.01 6.53
CA PHE A 697 51.82 38.66 6.70
C PHE A 697 53.26 38.70 7.21
N SER A 698 54.10 39.57 6.65
CA SER A 698 55.50 39.73 7.10
C SER A 698 55.59 40.17 8.57
N ARG A 699 54.70 41.06 9.01
CA ARG A 699 54.64 41.55 10.39
C ARG A 699 54.15 40.45 11.34
N SER A 700 53.11 39.73 10.95
CA SER A 700 52.54 38.61 11.72
C SER A 700 53.55 37.46 11.87
N LEU A 701 54.23 37.08 10.79
CA LEU A 701 55.34 36.11 10.81
C LEU A 701 56.42 36.54 11.81
N THR A 702 56.88 37.79 11.70
CA THR A 702 57.93 38.33 12.55
C THR A 702 57.51 38.31 14.03
N CYS A 703 56.26 38.67 14.34
CA CYS A 703 55.73 38.61 15.71
C CYS A 703 55.62 37.16 16.22
N SER A 704 55.17 36.21 15.39
CA SER A 704 55.08 34.79 15.75
C SER A 704 56.46 34.18 16.05
N PHE A 705 57.48 34.53 15.25
CA PHE A 705 58.87 34.11 15.48
C PHE A 705 59.44 34.69 16.78
N ILE A 706 59.16 35.96 17.09
CA ILE A 706 59.60 36.59 18.33
C ILE A 706 58.94 35.93 19.55
N ILE A 707 57.65 35.58 19.46
CA ILE A 707 56.92 34.92 20.55
C ILE A 707 57.44 33.49 20.76
N GLN A 708 57.66 32.69 19.70
CA GLN A 708 58.29 31.36 19.80
C GLN A 708 59.72 31.42 20.36
N ALA A 709 60.51 32.43 19.98
CA ALA A 709 61.86 32.64 20.51
C ALA A 709 61.85 33.07 21.99
N SER A 710 60.84 33.84 22.43
CA SER A 710 60.69 34.26 23.84
C SER A 710 60.10 33.16 24.75
N GLY A 711 59.29 32.23 24.22
CA GLY A 711 58.77 31.08 24.97
C GLY A 711 59.78 29.97 25.24
N THR A 712 60.90 29.96 24.51
CA THR A 712 61.97 28.95 24.63
C THR A 712 63.09 29.36 25.59
N SER A 713 63.10 30.60 26.11
CA SER A 713 64.12 31.10 27.05
C SER A 713 63.68 31.10 28.53
N GLY A 714 62.48 30.62 28.87
CA GLY A 714 61.88 30.70 30.22
C GLY A 714 61.78 29.39 31.02
N LYS A 715 62.49 28.31 30.65
CA LYS A 715 62.52 27.06 31.44
C LYS A 715 63.95 26.66 31.83
N ALA A 716 64.56 27.48 32.69
CA ALA A 716 65.60 27.05 33.61
C ALA A 716 65.20 27.59 34.99
N GLY A 717 64.89 26.68 35.91
CA GLY A 717 64.17 26.98 37.15
C GLY A 717 64.98 27.72 38.21
N PHE A 718 64.26 28.27 39.19
CA PHE A 718 64.62 28.23 40.60
C PHE A 718 63.37 28.47 41.46
N ASP A 719 63.24 27.62 42.48
CA ASP A 719 62.21 27.58 43.53
C ASP A 719 62.11 28.88 44.36
N ASP A 720 60.96 29.20 44.94
CA ASP A 720 60.63 28.85 46.35
C ASP A 720 59.44 29.63 46.95
N HIS A 721 58.65 28.90 47.74
CA HIS A 721 57.88 29.29 48.94
C HIS A 721 56.76 30.37 48.97
N MET A 722 55.64 29.93 49.62
CA MET A 722 54.55 30.69 50.27
C MET A 722 53.70 31.59 49.36
N LEU A 723 52.38 31.39 49.21
CA LEU A 723 51.31 31.11 50.19
C LEU A 723 50.11 30.49 49.45
#